data_AF-A0A6G0WSS6-F1
#
_entry.id   AF-A0A6G0WSS6-F1
#
_cell.length_a   1.000
_cell.length_b   1.000
_cell.length_c   1.000
_cell.angle_alpha   90.00
_cell.angle_beta   90.00
_cell.angle_gamma   90.00
#
_symmetry.space_group_name_H-M   'P 1'
#
loop_
_entity.id
_entity.type
_entity.pdbx_description
1 polymer ?
#
loop_
_entity_poly.entity_id
_entity_poly.type
_entity_poly.pdbx_seq_one_letter_code
_entity_poly.pdbx_strand_id
1 'polypeptide(L)'
;MLRAICVLAGALTAVNAAAASCSPNALSALPLIPLEAGPVSLRGVVQADTACIQVKLVNPNATWFALAVAPSTNMINSPRNNAVLFSDHNASAALYALQESAPDGVHYQQDQSSLHVVHSSVVNGTVILTYSRPLAAQSPYDVPIVPGAVTIVNWAIGFTTFPDYHDDQGSSRVIFSNTGVALALETTTAAPSTTPSGCIESQVAATLPVRLGDGPLSLQSTVVGTSVCLLVTSSNPKLTWFGFSFAPSTNMINTPTNNAMIFLAKNATVNVFDLRDSAPESVLRHANQSASIRVLQVSATQDKVQYLVERSLKAATATDVSISLDQPTIVNWALGTTDFPDYHDIQGSSRLIFSAGGGVIDADVKPPTCNDALLQPYAAVALTDGQSAPSLLLKYLIVGTSVCLQVRLTNPTVTWFALAVSPTANMINHPTNNALVYNVLNGTAHVYDLKDSAPDAVLLSPVQTNVNVIGSSRVNGVVTLTFERSLAATSPTDVAISSTGPTRINWALGFTTFPDYHDVQGSTEILFNQPTLDTPSCSKDALEGVEPTPLGDGPITLQTTIIGDKVCVQATLNDAKATWFAHAVAPTTNMINKPTNNAVIYQLANASAALYNLEVAAPDGVVYAADQSSLRVIESSVVDGKVVLLYERPLAAVTATDVAISTTGPTNVNWAVGYTTFPDYHDVQGCVDVHFKASATTVQVPPTDISTTSIVPTFTVTIAATTFAIMAILGVIATHAGDFTWANHKRVTTPPTSNHFFADVHQTLSDLKLGEIVVVWLYIASLITVAASVLAQFPGATPTRAWALATGHVSLLSLMFILLPVARGEHWEWLFGISHERLIKYHRWLGRLFVIAAAIHLCLNWSLATYARSYGTQQVIPFYGFLAFLSFASMAILAYETIRRKYFEVFYYYHRVVSILGLVFVLLHAQTIRVAMIVPLVVYGATYIWRARAFFNKYQATIQSHLPGTIVLTLPSTRQTKKWAATMNPCSFFWVNVPSISRLEWHPFSAIVTPDGQSIAFCIKSLQPNTFADQVVAQGKANLVSMTLYVGGPYGKPSVNFTKYDEVILITGGIGVTPMLSLVNQLPHTLPQHTSQEDASIQAVSSINIQFHWVVRSPEELLTAESLMFAAPFPDIVSPRFYVDGASFKTDGSITSNVSGLAVAYTSGRPNLDKIFNAEAYLGKRVCVLVCGPPGLARNVQTYAHNAGFDFHKEVFEY
;
A
#
# COMPACT_ATOMS: atom_id res chain seq x y z
N MET A 1 -54.66 41.01 -41.89
CA MET A 1 -54.96 40.13 -43.05
C MET A 1 -53.97 40.50 -44.15
N LEU A 2 -53.32 39.52 -44.79
CA LEU A 2 -52.59 39.57 -46.09
C LEU A 2 -52.03 40.90 -46.66
N ARG A 3 -50.79 40.80 -47.20
CA ARG A 3 -50.20 41.60 -48.33
C ARG A 3 -49.92 43.09 -48.01
N ALA A 4 -49.02 43.85 -48.64
CA ALA A 4 -47.88 43.73 -49.56
C ALA A 4 -47.40 45.21 -49.82
N ILE A 5 -46.32 45.43 -50.60
CA ILE A 5 -46.01 46.66 -51.40
C ILE A 5 -45.28 47.82 -50.66
N CYS A 6 -44.01 48.12 -50.99
CA CYS A 6 -43.49 49.05 -52.04
C CYS A 6 -43.49 50.54 -51.55
N VAL A 7 -42.34 51.20 -51.37
CA VAL A 7 -41.48 51.93 -52.35
C VAL A 7 -41.97 53.34 -52.71
N LEU A 8 -41.00 54.28 -52.72
CA LEU A 8 -40.97 55.68 -53.23
C LEU A 8 -41.58 56.75 -52.30
N ALA A 9 -40.78 57.60 -51.63
CA ALA A 9 -39.83 58.61 -52.11
C ALA A 9 -40.49 59.85 -52.74
N GLY A 10 -40.11 61.03 -52.23
CA GLY A 10 -40.13 62.27 -53.00
C GLY A 10 -40.65 63.50 -52.24
N ALA A 11 -39.72 64.27 -51.66
CA ALA A 11 -39.66 65.76 -51.68
C ALA A 11 -38.58 66.20 -50.68
N LEU A 12 -37.31 66.34 -51.10
CA LEU A 12 -36.70 67.56 -51.65
C LEU A 12 -36.78 68.81 -50.75
N THR A 13 -35.56 69.24 -50.34
CA THR A 13 -35.06 70.63 -50.28
C THR A 13 -35.71 71.58 -49.27
N ALA A 14 -35.01 72.30 -48.39
CA ALA A 14 -33.60 72.63 -48.30
C ALA A 14 -33.32 73.18 -46.89
N VAL A 15 -32.27 72.69 -46.23
CA VAL A 15 -31.34 73.53 -45.45
C VAL A 15 -29.96 72.89 -45.58
N ASN A 16 -29.36 73.08 -46.75
CA ASN A 16 -27.97 72.73 -46.98
C ASN A 16 -27.14 74.00 -46.75
N ALA A 17 -26.54 74.11 -45.57
CA ALA A 17 -25.44 75.04 -45.29
C ALA A 17 -24.50 74.54 -44.16
N ALA A 18 -24.91 73.59 -43.32
CA ALA A 18 -24.06 73.03 -42.26
C ALA A 18 -23.48 71.63 -42.54
N ALA A 19 -23.89 70.97 -43.64
CA ALA A 19 -23.60 69.54 -43.88
C ALA A 19 -22.30 69.26 -44.67
N ALA A 20 -21.61 70.27 -45.20
CA ALA A 20 -20.33 70.06 -45.88
C ALA A 20 -19.14 69.93 -44.91
N SER A 21 -19.28 70.42 -43.68
CA SER A 21 -18.18 70.62 -42.71
C SER A 21 -17.95 69.43 -41.76
N CYS A 22 -18.93 68.53 -41.62
CA CYS A 22 -18.88 67.41 -40.67
C CYS A 22 -18.85 66.03 -41.34
N SER A 23 -18.31 65.94 -42.56
CA SER A 23 -18.20 64.68 -43.32
C SER A 23 -17.22 63.69 -42.64
N PRO A 24 -17.57 62.39 -42.49
CA PRO A 24 -16.66 61.37 -41.97
C PRO A 24 -15.30 61.32 -42.70
N ASN A 25 -15.27 61.65 -43.99
CA ASN A 25 -14.05 61.70 -44.79
C ASN A 25 -13.17 62.91 -44.43
N ALA A 26 -13.75 64.06 -44.08
CA ALA A 26 -12.99 65.24 -43.65
C ALA A 26 -12.35 65.03 -42.27
N LEU A 27 -13.08 64.38 -41.35
CA LEU A 27 -12.56 63.98 -40.04
C LEU A 27 -11.53 62.85 -40.14
N SER A 28 -11.56 62.04 -41.22
CA SER A 28 -10.67 60.89 -41.39
C SER A 28 -9.18 61.22 -41.41
N ALA A 29 -8.82 62.41 -41.88
CA ALA A 29 -7.46 62.92 -41.96
C ALA A 29 -6.91 63.46 -40.62
N LEU A 30 -7.76 63.63 -39.60
CA LEU A 30 -7.36 64.11 -38.28
C LEU A 30 -6.98 62.94 -37.36
N PRO A 31 -5.96 63.13 -36.51
CA PRO A 31 -5.49 62.08 -35.61
C PRO A 31 -6.59 61.70 -34.62
N LEU A 32 -6.78 60.39 -34.44
CA LEU A 32 -7.66 59.84 -33.42
C LEU A 32 -6.91 59.76 -32.10
N ILE A 33 -7.45 60.38 -31.06
CA ILE A 33 -6.77 60.58 -29.79
C ILE A 33 -7.45 59.71 -28.73
N PRO A 34 -6.71 58.80 -28.08
CA PRO A 34 -7.27 58.00 -27.00
C PRO A 34 -7.63 58.89 -25.80
N LEU A 35 -8.77 58.61 -25.18
CA LEU A 35 -9.16 59.22 -23.91
C LEU A 35 -8.62 58.35 -22.78
N GLU A 36 -7.58 58.85 -22.12
CA GLU A 36 -6.77 58.08 -21.17
C GLU A 36 -6.26 56.75 -21.78
N ALA A 37 -5.88 55.78 -20.96
CA ALA A 37 -5.52 54.44 -21.43
C ALA A 37 -6.76 53.53 -21.68
N GLY A 38 -7.94 54.14 -21.89
CA GLY A 38 -9.22 53.46 -22.03
C GLY A 38 -9.58 53.04 -23.47
N PRO A 39 -10.68 52.31 -23.66
CA PRO A 39 -11.10 51.76 -24.96
C PRO A 39 -11.73 52.82 -25.90
N VAL A 40 -11.89 54.05 -25.43
CA VAL A 40 -12.53 55.16 -26.16
C VAL A 40 -11.47 56.09 -26.73
N SER A 41 -11.64 56.48 -27.99
CA SER A 41 -10.81 57.48 -28.64
C SER A 41 -11.68 58.49 -29.39
N LEU A 42 -11.27 59.75 -29.42
CA LEU A 42 -12.01 60.82 -30.06
C LEU A 42 -11.13 61.62 -31.01
N ARG A 43 -11.75 62.16 -32.06
CA ARG A 43 -11.21 63.23 -32.88
C ARG A 43 -12.29 64.23 -33.18
N GLY A 44 -11.89 65.46 -33.43
CA GLY A 44 -12.84 66.48 -33.79
C GLY A 44 -12.17 67.73 -34.32
N VAL A 45 -12.98 68.63 -34.83
CA VAL A 45 -12.53 69.94 -35.32
C VAL A 45 -13.63 70.96 -35.09
N VAL A 46 -13.24 72.17 -34.72
CA VAL A 46 -14.14 73.31 -34.61
C VAL A 46 -14.18 74.04 -35.95
N GLN A 47 -15.38 74.24 -36.50
CA GLN A 47 -15.60 75.01 -37.71
C GLN A 47 -16.74 76.01 -37.50
N ALA A 48 -16.41 77.29 -37.65
CA ALA A 48 -17.29 78.40 -37.28
C ALA A 48 -17.84 78.23 -35.86
N ASP A 49 -19.17 78.23 -35.69
CA ASP A 49 -19.85 78.13 -34.39
C ASP A 49 -20.22 76.68 -34.01
N THR A 50 -19.63 75.68 -34.68
CA THR A 50 -19.94 74.25 -34.45
C THR A 50 -18.69 73.39 -34.24
N ALA A 51 -18.80 72.42 -33.34
CA ALA A 51 -17.81 71.36 -33.15
C ALA A 51 -18.28 70.07 -33.83
N CYS A 52 -17.41 69.51 -34.67
CA CYS A 52 -17.57 68.21 -35.30
C CYS A 52 -16.77 67.17 -34.53
N ILE A 53 -17.44 66.16 -33.98
CA ILE A 53 -16.83 65.17 -33.08
C ILE A 53 -17.10 63.77 -33.63
N GLN A 54 -16.05 62.98 -33.77
CA GLN A 54 -16.13 61.55 -34.02
C GLN A 54 -15.48 60.78 -32.87
N VAL A 55 -16.25 59.86 -32.31
CA VAL A 55 -15.83 58.96 -31.26
C VAL A 55 -15.75 57.54 -31.81
N LYS A 56 -14.71 56.83 -31.42
CA LYS A 56 -14.50 55.42 -31.70
C LYS A 56 -14.34 54.69 -30.37
N LEU A 57 -15.16 53.67 -30.14
CA LEU A 57 -15.01 52.72 -29.04
C LEU A 57 -14.64 51.36 -29.64
N VAL A 58 -13.61 50.72 -29.09
CA VAL A 58 -13.22 49.35 -29.44
C VAL A 58 -13.36 48.48 -28.20
N ASN A 59 -14.56 47.91 -27.99
CA ASN A 59 -14.79 46.93 -26.95
C ASN A 59 -15.91 45.97 -27.38
N PRO A 60 -15.62 44.67 -27.59
CA PRO A 60 -16.61 43.72 -28.09
C PRO A 60 -17.74 43.39 -27.10
N ASN A 61 -17.57 43.73 -25.82
CA ASN A 61 -18.54 43.45 -24.77
C ASN A 61 -19.46 44.64 -24.46
N ALA A 62 -19.14 45.83 -24.99
CA ALA A 62 -19.93 47.04 -24.73
C ALA A 62 -21.26 47.01 -25.48
N THR A 63 -22.36 47.05 -24.74
CA THR A 63 -23.73 47.16 -25.22
C THR A 63 -24.17 48.63 -25.34
N TRP A 64 -23.59 49.52 -24.52
CA TRP A 64 -23.80 50.96 -24.61
C TRP A 64 -22.57 51.77 -24.23
N PHE A 65 -22.57 53.02 -24.67
CA PHE A 65 -21.51 54.00 -24.44
C PHE A 65 -22.09 55.40 -24.25
N ALA A 66 -21.54 56.17 -23.31
CA ALA A 66 -21.89 57.56 -23.08
C ALA A 66 -20.66 58.48 -23.19
N LEU A 67 -20.82 59.64 -23.82
CA LEU A 67 -19.85 60.74 -23.83
C LEU A 67 -20.47 62.03 -23.32
N ALA A 68 -19.89 62.65 -22.31
CA ALA A 68 -20.33 63.94 -21.79
C ALA A 68 -19.23 64.99 -21.94
N VAL A 69 -19.61 66.19 -22.41
CA VAL A 69 -18.82 67.40 -22.20
C VAL A 69 -19.25 67.97 -20.86
N ALA A 70 -18.32 68.09 -19.93
CA ALA A 70 -18.65 68.30 -18.51
C ALA A 70 -17.85 69.45 -17.90
N PRO A 71 -18.38 70.11 -16.85
CA PRO A 71 -17.65 71.11 -16.09
C PRO A 71 -16.61 70.51 -15.13
N SER A 72 -16.72 69.22 -14.79
CA SER A 72 -15.77 68.49 -13.95
C SER A 72 -15.47 67.10 -14.53
N THR A 73 -14.51 66.40 -13.92
CA THR A 73 -14.12 65.03 -14.31
C THR A 73 -15.15 63.97 -13.94
N ASN A 74 -16.22 64.34 -13.23
CA ASN A 74 -17.31 63.42 -12.87
C ASN A 74 -18.35 63.36 -13.97
N MET A 75 -18.87 62.17 -14.28
CA MET A 75 -19.92 62.01 -15.30
C MET A 75 -21.20 62.77 -14.92
N ILE A 76 -21.56 62.78 -13.63
CA ILE A 76 -22.70 63.52 -13.08
C ILE A 76 -22.20 64.76 -12.36
N ASN A 77 -22.71 65.93 -12.77
CA ASN A 77 -22.22 67.22 -12.31
C ASN A 77 -23.29 68.02 -11.55
N SER A 78 -22.84 69.02 -10.79
CA SER A 78 -23.70 70.07 -10.24
C SER A 78 -23.09 71.43 -10.63
N PRO A 79 -23.73 72.22 -11.52
CA PRO A 79 -25.01 71.98 -12.17
C PRO A 79 -24.99 70.76 -13.11
N ARG A 80 -26.15 70.11 -13.25
CA ARG A 80 -26.34 68.87 -14.01
C ARG A 80 -25.99 69.07 -15.49
N ASN A 81 -25.30 68.10 -16.07
CA ASN A 81 -24.95 68.09 -17.49
C ASN A 81 -25.66 66.95 -18.24
N ASN A 82 -25.65 67.03 -19.56
CA ASN A 82 -26.12 65.96 -20.43
C ASN A 82 -24.97 65.14 -21.03
N ALA A 83 -25.29 63.94 -21.47
CA ALA A 83 -24.39 63.05 -22.17
C ALA A 83 -25.02 62.56 -23.48
N VAL A 84 -24.18 62.41 -24.50
CA VAL A 84 -24.53 61.72 -25.74
C VAL A 84 -24.41 60.23 -25.47
N LEU A 85 -25.54 59.53 -25.48
CA LEU A 85 -25.59 58.08 -25.29
C LEU A 85 -25.74 57.39 -26.65
N PHE A 86 -25.01 56.30 -26.82
CA PHE A 86 -25.12 55.37 -27.94
C PHE A 86 -25.43 53.96 -27.44
N SER A 87 -26.41 53.29 -28.06
CA SER A 87 -26.75 51.88 -27.77
C SER A 87 -26.62 51.03 -29.04
N ASP A 88 -26.05 49.83 -28.89
CA ASP A 88 -25.81 48.87 -29.96
C ASP A 88 -27.11 48.31 -30.58
N HIS A 89 -28.18 48.19 -29.79
CA HIS A 89 -29.44 47.58 -30.21
C HIS A 89 -30.17 48.32 -31.34
N ASN A 90 -30.03 49.65 -31.42
CA ASN A 90 -30.69 50.49 -32.44
C ASN A 90 -29.71 51.35 -33.27
N ALA A 91 -28.40 51.30 -32.98
CA ALA A 91 -27.36 52.13 -33.58
C ALA A 91 -27.69 53.64 -33.62
N SER A 92 -28.52 54.11 -32.68
CA SER A 92 -28.95 55.50 -32.56
C SER A 92 -28.25 56.18 -31.39
N ALA A 93 -27.96 57.48 -31.53
CA ALA A 93 -27.45 58.32 -30.46
C ALA A 93 -28.46 59.40 -30.07
N ALA A 94 -28.59 59.66 -28.78
CA ALA A 94 -29.46 60.70 -28.23
C ALA A 94 -28.88 61.31 -26.95
N LEU A 95 -29.34 62.53 -26.61
CA LEU A 95 -28.99 63.21 -25.37
C LEU A 95 -29.86 62.75 -24.21
N TYR A 96 -29.19 62.47 -23.10
CA TYR A 96 -29.80 62.17 -21.81
C TYR A 96 -29.28 63.14 -20.76
N ALA A 97 -30.16 63.65 -19.91
CA ALA A 97 -29.80 64.45 -18.74
C ALA A 97 -29.44 63.52 -17.58
N LEU A 98 -28.27 63.73 -16.98
CA LEU A 98 -27.77 62.92 -15.86
C LEU A 98 -28.07 63.63 -14.55
N GLN A 99 -29.04 63.12 -13.78
CA GLN A 99 -29.50 63.77 -12.55
C GLN A 99 -28.87 63.16 -11.30
N GLU A 100 -28.75 61.84 -11.25
CA GLU A 100 -28.26 61.05 -10.11
C GLU A 100 -27.56 59.79 -10.63
N SER A 101 -26.71 59.18 -9.80
CA SER A 101 -25.83 58.06 -10.19
C SER A 101 -26.56 56.75 -10.44
N ALA A 102 -27.81 56.64 -9.98
CA ALA A 102 -28.62 55.46 -10.18
C ALA A 102 -29.32 55.46 -11.56
N PRO A 103 -29.64 54.29 -12.14
CA PRO A 103 -30.24 54.18 -13.47
C PRO A 103 -31.55 54.97 -13.66
N ASP A 104 -32.32 55.14 -12.59
CA ASP A 104 -33.54 55.94 -12.55
C ASP A 104 -33.30 57.45 -12.65
N GLY A 105 -32.10 57.91 -12.33
CA GLY A 105 -31.64 59.30 -12.46
C GLY A 105 -31.22 59.70 -13.88
N VAL A 106 -31.34 58.82 -14.87
CA VAL A 106 -30.97 59.10 -16.26
C VAL A 106 -32.22 59.30 -17.11
N HIS A 107 -32.44 60.53 -17.57
CA HIS A 107 -33.67 60.90 -18.29
C HIS A 107 -33.41 61.34 -19.72
N TYR A 108 -34.18 60.81 -20.67
CA TYR A 108 -34.14 61.23 -22.06
C TYR A 108 -34.49 62.71 -22.21
N GLN A 109 -33.62 63.49 -22.87
CA GLN A 109 -33.85 64.92 -23.07
C GLN A 109 -34.80 65.12 -24.25
N GLN A 110 -35.93 65.80 -24.07
CA GLN A 110 -36.83 66.05 -25.21
C GLN A 110 -36.22 67.01 -26.25
N ASP A 111 -35.44 67.99 -25.80
CA ASP A 111 -34.70 68.90 -26.65
C ASP A 111 -33.34 68.29 -27.04
N GLN A 112 -33.20 67.92 -28.32
CA GLN A 112 -32.00 67.32 -28.89
C GLN A 112 -31.13 68.33 -29.65
N SER A 113 -31.38 69.64 -29.53
CA SER A 113 -30.71 70.69 -30.31
C SER A 113 -29.18 70.74 -30.16
N SER A 114 -28.63 70.24 -29.05
CA SER A 114 -27.19 70.10 -28.82
C SER A 114 -26.54 68.89 -29.50
N LEU A 115 -27.30 68.06 -30.23
CA LEU A 115 -26.79 66.87 -30.89
C LEU A 115 -27.41 66.72 -32.29
N HIS A 116 -26.58 66.81 -33.31
CA HIS A 116 -26.96 66.45 -34.67
C HIS A 116 -26.07 65.31 -35.17
N VAL A 117 -26.61 64.08 -35.15
CA VAL A 117 -25.89 62.86 -35.54
C VAL A 117 -25.68 62.85 -37.06
N VAL A 118 -24.43 62.70 -37.49
CA VAL A 118 -24.05 62.70 -38.91
C VAL A 118 -23.86 61.27 -39.43
N HIS A 119 -23.22 60.41 -38.63
CA HIS A 119 -22.99 59.01 -38.98
C HIS A 119 -22.84 58.16 -37.73
N SER A 120 -23.47 56.99 -37.69
CA SER A 120 -23.24 55.96 -36.69
C SER A 120 -23.08 54.59 -37.32
N SER A 121 -22.18 53.76 -36.78
CA SER A 121 -22.01 52.37 -37.21
C SER A 121 -21.46 51.50 -36.10
N VAL A 122 -21.90 50.24 -36.06
CA VAL A 122 -21.32 49.19 -35.19
C VAL A 122 -20.87 48.03 -36.09
N VAL A 123 -19.59 47.70 -36.07
CA VAL A 123 -19.02 46.59 -36.85
C VAL A 123 -18.01 45.84 -35.97
N ASN A 124 -18.22 44.53 -35.76
CA ASN A 124 -17.33 43.66 -34.98
C ASN A 124 -16.94 44.22 -33.60
N GLY A 125 -17.91 44.74 -32.83
CA GLY A 125 -17.64 45.29 -31.49
C GLY A 125 -16.90 46.64 -31.48
N THR A 126 -16.75 47.27 -32.65
CA THR A 126 -16.26 48.64 -32.78
C THR A 126 -17.42 49.57 -33.09
N VAL A 127 -17.64 50.55 -32.21
CA VAL A 127 -18.64 51.61 -32.40
C VAL A 127 -17.94 52.85 -32.94
N ILE A 128 -18.49 53.43 -34.01
CA ILE A 128 -18.09 54.74 -34.53
C ILE A 128 -19.32 55.65 -34.54
N LEU A 129 -19.26 56.75 -33.79
CA LEU A 129 -20.29 57.77 -33.75
C LEU A 129 -19.69 59.12 -34.17
N THR A 130 -20.29 59.76 -35.18
CA THR A 130 -19.93 61.09 -35.66
C THR A 130 -21.13 62.01 -35.53
N TYR A 131 -20.95 63.13 -34.85
CA TYR A 131 -22.00 64.13 -34.67
C TYR A 131 -21.43 65.55 -34.67
N SER A 132 -22.28 66.50 -35.03
CA SER A 132 -22.03 67.93 -34.86
C SER A 132 -22.81 68.47 -33.67
N ARG A 133 -22.23 69.43 -32.97
CA ARG A 133 -22.93 70.23 -31.95
C ARG A 133 -22.53 71.71 -32.00
N PRO A 134 -23.41 72.64 -31.64
CA PRO A 134 -23.02 74.05 -31.46
C PRO A 134 -21.96 74.21 -30.36
N LEU A 135 -21.10 75.22 -30.48
CA LEU A 135 -20.11 75.55 -29.45
C LEU A 135 -20.76 76.14 -28.19
N ALA A 136 -21.83 76.92 -28.38
CA ALA A 136 -22.62 77.46 -27.27
C ALA A 136 -23.61 76.41 -26.76
N ALA A 137 -23.75 76.33 -25.43
CA ALA A 137 -24.74 75.47 -24.78
C ALA A 137 -26.16 75.81 -25.26
N GLN A 138 -26.90 74.83 -25.80
CA GLN A 138 -28.27 75.04 -26.29
C GLN A 138 -29.34 74.73 -25.23
N SER A 139 -28.99 74.02 -24.15
CA SER A 139 -29.89 73.70 -23.06
C SER A 139 -29.25 73.97 -21.69
N PRO A 140 -30.03 74.05 -20.60
CA PRO A 140 -29.51 74.23 -19.24
C PRO A 140 -28.57 73.11 -18.76
N TYR A 141 -28.61 71.95 -19.43
CA TYR A 141 -27.76 70.79 -19.13
C TYR A 141 -26.56 70.70 -20.07
N ASP A 142 -26.45 71.58 -21.06
CA ASP A 142 -25.36 71.51 -22.04
C ASP A 142 -24.19 72.39 -21.61
N VAL A 143 -22.96 71.97 -21.94
CA VAL A 143 -21.73 72.67 -21.55
C VAL A 143 -21.07 73.28 -22.79
N PRO A 144 -20.75 74.60 -22.79
CA PRO A 144 -20.17 75.23 -23.97
C PRO A 144 -18.74 74.75 -24.21
N ILE A 145 -18.36 74.54 -25.48
CA ILE A 145 -16.96 74.31 -25.88
C ILE A 145 -16.37 75.65 -26.30
N VAL A 146 -15.34 76.10 -25.60
CA VAL A 146 -14.56 77.29 -25.98
C VAL A 146 -13.30 76.82 -26.72
N PRO A 147 -13.13 77.15 -28.02
CA PRO A 147 -11.97 76.71 -28.78
C PRO A 147 -10.65 77.19 -28.18
N GLY A 148 -9.65 76.31 -28.10
CA GLY A 148 -8.35 76.59 -27.50
C GLY A 148 -8.31 76.50 -25.97
N ALA A 149 -9.46 76.43 -25.29
CA ALA A 149 -9.54 76.18 -23.86
C ALA A 149 -9.63 74.68 -23.56
N VAL A 150 -9.19 74.30 -22.37
CA VAL A 150 -9.32 72.92 -21.88
C VAL A 150 -10.79 72.62 -21.63
N THR A 151 -11.29 71.59 -22.31
CA THR A 151 -12.62 71.02 -22.17
C THR A 151 -12.48 69.65 -21.52
N ILE A 152 -13.31 69.36 -20.51
CA ILE A 152 -13.34 68.05 -19.88
C ILE A 152 -14.35 67.17 -20.62
N VAL A 153 -13.89 65.99 -21.04
CA VAL A 153 -14.70 64.99 -21.72
C VAL A 153 -14.69 63.72 -20.89
N ASN A 154 -15.86 63.35 -20.39
CA ASN A 154 -16.05 62.13 -19.63
C ASN A 154 -16.66 61.06 -20.53
N TRP A 155 -16.27 59.82 -20.32
CA TRP A 155 -16.79 58.68 -21.05
C TRP A 155 -17.15 57.55 -20.09
N ALA A 156 -18.16 56.75 -20.47
CA ALA A 156 -18.55 55.55 -19.74
C ALA A 156 -19.05 54.48 -20.72
N ILE A 157 -18.87 53.21 -20.37
CA ILE A 157 -19.38 52.05 -21.11
C ILE A 157 -20.05 51.07 -20.15
N GLY A 158 -21.05 50.35 -20.64
CA GLY A 158 -21.64 49.23 -19.93
C GLY A 158 -21.77 47.99 -20.82
N PHE A 159 -21.81 46.84 -20.17
CA PHE A 159 -21.92 45.51 -20.76
C PHE A 159 -23.34 44.92 -20.62
N THR A 160 -24.23 45.61 -19.90
CA THR A 160 -25.63 45.25 -19.67
C THR A 160 -26.59 46.21 -20.40
N THR A 161 -27.90 45.95 -20.37
CA THR A 161 -28.87 46.79 -21.10
C THR A 161 -29.06 48.16 -20.41
N PHE A 162 -28.87 49.25 -21.15
CA PHE A 162 -29.09 50.61 -20.63
C PHE A 162 -30.58 50.91 -20.35
N PRO A 163 -30.95 51.70 -19.32
CA PRO A 163 -30.07 52.33 -18.32
C PRO A 163 -29.63 51.36 -17.23
N ASP A 164 -28.32 51.34 -16.96
CA ASP A 164 -27.69 50.58 -15.88
C ASP A 164 -26.41 51.32 -15.44
N TYR A 165 -25.77 50.86 -14.36
CA TYR A 165 -24.45 51.34 -13.95
C TYR A 165 -23.40 51.03 -15.02
N HIS A 166 -22.42 51.91 -15.19
CA HIS A 166 -21.32 51.68 -16.13
C HIS A 166 -20.32 50.66 -15.57
N ASP A 167 -19.79 49.80 -16.42
CA ASP A 167 -18.75 48.83 -16.08
C ASP A 167 -17.34 49.44 -16.18
N ASP A 168 -17.16 50.48 -17.00
CA ASP A 168 -15.89 51.20 -17.13
C ASP A 168 -16.15 52.68 -17.50
N GLN A 169 -15.26 53.56 -17.05
CA GLN A 169 -15.38 55.01 -17.24
C GLN A 169 -14.03 55.70 -17.22
N GLY A 170 -13.97 56.92 -17.75
CA GLY A 170 -12.78 57.76 -17.67
C GLY A 170 -13.06 59.22 -18.00
N SER A 171 -12.05 60.05 -17.80
CA SER A 171 -12.14 61.49 -18.01
C SER A 171 -10.88 62.03 -18.65
N SER A 172 -11.01 62.83 -19.70
CA SER A 172 -9.86 63.42 -20.39
C SER A 172 -10.00 64.92 -20.53
N ARG A 173 -8.90 65.62 -20.27
CA ARG A 173 -8.76 67.06 -20.54
C ARG A 173 -8.29 67.23 -21.98
N VAL A 174 -9.17 67.71 -22.84
CA VAL A 174 -8.91 67.89 -24.27
C VAL A 174 -9.05 69.35 -24.68
N ILE A 175 -8.35 69.76 -25.72
CA ILE A 175 -8.47 71.11 -26.29
C ILE A 175 -9.05 70.97 -27.70
N PHE A 176 -10.23 71.54 -27.92
CA PHE A 176 -10.86 71.61 -29.24
C PHE A 176 -10.34 72.84 -29.99
N SER A 177 -9.89 72.67 -31.23
CA SER A 177 -9.41 73.76 -32.08
C SER A 177 -9.89 73.62 -33.52
N ASN A 178 -9.63 74.65 -34.34
CA ASN A 178 -9.88 74.62 -35.78
C ASN A 178 -8.93 73.68 -36.55
N THR A 179 -7.84 73.22 -35.93
CA THR A 179 -6.88 72.28 -36.52
C THR A 179 -7.06 70.84 -36.05
N GLY A 180 -7.89 70.59 -35.05
CA GLY A 180 -8.09 69.26 -34.47
C GLY A 180 -8.36 69.29 -32.96
N VAL A 181 -8.50 68.11 -32.36
CA VAL A 181 -8.47 67.94 -30.90
C VAL A 181 -7.06 67.56 -30.46
N ALA A 182 -6.64 67.95 -29.27
CA ALA A 182 -5.39 67.51 -28.63
C ALA A 182 -5.61 67.21 -27.14
N LEU A 183 -4.82 66.30 -26.54
CA LEU A 183 -4.75 66.12 -25.08
C LEU A 183 -4.00 67.30 -24.44
N ALA A 184 -4.48 67.79 -23.31
CA ALA A 184 -3.75 68.79 -22.52
C ALA A 184 -2.61 68.10 -21.74
N LEU A 185 -1.36 68.24 -22.19
CA LEU A 185 -0.18 67.67 -21.53
C LEU A 185 0.20 68.45 -20.26
N GLU A 186 0.33 67.76 -19.13
CA GLU A 186 0.98 68.27 -17.92
C GLU A 186 2.51 68.13 -18.04
N THR A 187 3.24 69.24 -17.95
CA THR A 187 4.70 69.27 -17.92
C THR A 187 5.22 68.87 -16.54
N THR A 188 5.82 67.68 -16.40
CA THR A 188 7.02 67.50 -15.55
C THR A 188 7.85 66.31 -16.02
N THR A 189 9.17 66.48 -15.89
CA THR A 189 10.28 65.75 -16.49
C THR A 189 10.77 64.57 -15.64
N ALA A 190 10.89 63.38 -16.22
CA ALA A 190 12.01 62.43 -16.01
C ALA A 190 11.86 61.20 -16.92
N ALA A 191 12.89 60.90 -17.71
CA ALA A 191 12.99 59.68 -18.51
C ALA A 191 13.40 58.46 -17.65
N PRO A 192 12.96 57.23 -17.95
CA PRO A 192 13.34 56.04 -17.19
C PRO A 192 14.79 55.62 -17.48
N SER A 193 15.56 55.35 -16.41
CA SER A 193 16.96 54.89 -16.47
C SER A 193 17.06 53.40 -16.80
N THR A 194 17.92 53.03 -17.76
CA THR A 194 18.19 51.66 -18.19
C THR A 194 19.29 50.94 -17.39
N THR A 195 19.47 51.25 -16.11
CA THR A 195 20.46 50.58 -15.23
C THR A 195 19.97 49.19 -14.79
N PRO A 196 20.80 48.13 -14.83
CA PRO A 196 20.46 46.82 -14.26
C PRO A 196 20.29 46.92 -12.73
N SER A 197 19.23 46.31 -12.19
CA SER A 197 18.93 46.33 -10.76
C SER A 197 19.84 45.38 -9.98
N GLY A 198 20.29 45.80 -8.79
CA GLY A 198 21.08 44.96 -7.88
C GLY A 198 20.23 44.09 -6.95
N CYS A 199 18.89 44.16 -7.04
CA CYS A 199 17.97 43.39 -6.22
C CYS A 199 17.83 41.95 -6.73
N ILE A 200 18.27 40.97 -5.93
CA ILE A 200 18.18 39.54 -6.23
C ILE A 200 17.21 38.87 -5.25
N GLU A 201 16.20 38.15 -5.77
CA GLU A 201 15.15 37.52 -4.95
C GLU A 201 15.71 36.63 -3.84
N SER A 202 16.71 35.79 -4.14
CA SER A 202 17.32 34.87 -3.16
C SER A 202 18.01 35.58 -1.99
N GLN A 203 18.49 36.81 -2.19
CA GLN A 203 19.11 37.62 -1.13
C GLN A 203 18.05 38.26 -0.23
N VAL A 204 16.93 38.71 -0.79
CA VAL A 204 15.81 39.27 -0.02
C VAL A 204 15.08 38.16 0.74
N ALA A 205 14.84 37.02 0.09
CA ALA A 205 14.17 35.86 0.68
C ALA A 205 14.94 35.22 1.84
N ALA A 206 16.25 35.49 1.97
CA ALA A 206 17.07 35.03 3.09
C ALA A 206 16.86 35.85 4.38
N THR A 207 16.18 37.00 4.31
CA THR A 207 15.85 37.84 5.49
C THR A 207 14.55 37.37 6.16
N LEU A 208 14.34 37.64 7.45
CA LEU A 208 13.09 37.20 8.11
C LEU A 208 11.86 37.97 7.59
N PRO A 209 10.74 37.29 7.29
CA PRO A 209 9.49 37.95 6.93
C PRO A 209 8.83 38.59 8.16
N VAL A 210 8.54 39.88 8.07
CA VAL A 210 7.78 40.63 9.09
C VAL A 210 6.33 40.70 8.64
N ARG A 211 5.40 40.26 9.48
CA ARG A 211 3.97 40.43 9.23
C ARG A 211 3.58 41.90 9.41
N LEU A 212 2.74 42.39 8.50
CA LEU A 212 2.19 43.74 8.60
C LEU A 212 0.94 43.69 9.49
N GLY A 213 1.11 43.99 10.78
CA GLY A 213 0.03 43.96 11.77
C GLY A 213 -0.60 42.56 11.88
N ASP A 214 -1.92 42.52 12.09
CA ASP A 214 -2.69 41.27 12.17
C ASP A 214 -3.08 40.70 10.78
N GLY A 215 -2.55 41.26 9.70
CA GLY A 215 -2.91 40.93 8.31
C GLY A 215 -2.24 39.69 7.73
N PRO A 216 -2.72 39.20 6.57
CA PRO A 216 -2.11 38.09 5.82
C PRO A 216 -0.91 38.50 4.95
N LEU A 217 -0.45 39.75 5.06
CA LEU A 217 0.68 40.28 4.31
C LEU A 217 1.97 40.19 5.12
N SER A 218 3.06 39.83 4.45
CA SER A 218 4.40 39.82 5.02
C SER A 218 5.40 40.53 4.11
N LEU A 219 6.39 41.16 4.73
CA LEU A 219 7.42 41.96 4.08
C LEU A 219 8.81 41.44 4.47
N GLN A 220 9.64 41.20 3.46
CA GLN A 220 11.08 40.97 3.59
C GLN A 220 11.82 42.10 2.88
N SER A 221 13.01 42.48 3.36
CA SER A 221 13.75 43.57 2.72
C SER A 221 15.26 43.39 2.79
N THR A 222 15.95 43.91 1.77
CA THR A 222 17.39 44.16 1.82
C THR A 222 17.72 45.50 1.19
N VAL A 223 18.77 46.16 1.67
CA VAL A 223 19.19 47.47 1.16
C VAL A 223 20.31 47.26 0.13
N VAL A 224 20.13 47.79 -1.08
CA VAL A 224 21.11 47.72 -2.16
C VAL A 224 21.42 49.13 -2.66
N GLY A 225 22.60 49.64 -2.30
CA GLY A 225 23.01 51.00 -2.64
C GLY A 225 22.07 52.05 -2.05
N THR A 226 21.39 52.83 -2.90
CA THR A 226 20.43 53.88 -2.51
C THR A 226 18.96 53.43 -2.58
N SER A 227 18.72 52.14 -2.73
CA SER A 227 17.40 51.54 -2.89
C SER A 227 17.18 50.43 -1.86
N VAL A 228 15.93 50.17 -1.52
CA VAL A 228 15.49 48.99 -0.78
C VAL A 228 14.80 48.03 -1.75
N CYS A 229 15.18 46.76 -1.69
CA CYS A 229 14.50 45.67 -2.38
C CYS A 229 13.50 45.08 -1.40
N LEU A 230 12.23 45.04 -1.79
CA LEU A 230 11.13 44.54 -0.97
C LEU A 230 10.56 43.29 -1.64
N LEU A 231 10.48 42.20 -0.88
CA LEU A 231 9.74 41.01 -1.27
C LEU A 231 8.45 40.98 -0.46
N VAL A 232 7.33 41.18 -1.15
CA VAL A 232 6.00 41.28 -0.56
C VAL A 232 5.27 39.98 -0.84
N THR A 233 4.80 39.31 0.21
CA THR A 233 4.13 38.01 0.09
C THR A 233 2.75 38.06 0.73
N SER A 234 1.72 37.66 -0.03
CA SER A 234 0.39 37.35 0.50
C SER A 234 0.19 35.85 0.58
N SER A 235 -0.28 35.38 1.74
CA SER A 235 -0.64 33.97 1.98
C SER A 235 -2.13 33.66 1.74
N ASN A 236 -2.89 34.60 1.15
CA ASN A 236 -4.31 34.39 0.83
C ASN A 236 -4.51 34.33 -0.69
N PRO A 237 -4.77 33.14 -1.28
CA PRO A 237 -4.92 32.96 -2.72
C PRO A 237 -6.25 33.48 -3.27
N LYS A 238 -7.21 33.87 -2.41
CA LYS A 238 -8.52 34.40 -2.82
C LYS A 238 -8.53 35.91 -3.05
N LEU A 239 -7.42 36.61 -2.78
CA LEU A 239 -7.34 38.05 -2.99
C LEU A 239 -7.31 38.39 -4.48
N THR A 240 -8.13 39.34 -4.87
CA THR A 240 -8.11 39.97 -6.20
C THR A 240 -7.07 41.11 -6.23
N TRP A 241 -6.88 41.80 -5.10
CA TRP A 241 -5.86 42.83 -4.94
C TRP A 241 -5.39 42.99 -3.48
N PHE A 242 -4.18 43.52 -3.32
CA PHE A 242 -3.71 44.07 -2.05
C PHE A 242 -2.81 45.27 -2.31
N GLY A 243 -2.61 46.12 -1.32
CA GLY A 243 -1.79 47.31 -1.47
C GLY A 243 -1.14 47.76 -0.19
N PHE A 244 -0.05 48.50 -0.31
CA PHE A 244 0.54 49.20 0.82
C PHE A 244 1.07 50.57 0.41
N SER A 245 1.12 51.47 1.39
CA SER A 245 1.59 52.83 1.26
C SER A 245 2.57 53.14 2.38
N PHE A 246 3.62 53.86 2.04
CA PHE A 246 4.50 54.46 3.03
C PHE A 246 3.91 55.82 3.38
N ALA A 247 3.69 56.07 4.66
CA ALA A 247 2.86 57.18 5.09
C ALA A 247 3.44 57.91 6.30
N PRO A 248 3.07 59.18 6.51
CA PRO A 248 3.42 59.92 7.72
C PRO A 248 2.53 59.59 8.92
N SER A 249 1.37 58.95 8.70
CA SER A 249 0.44 58.52 9.76
C SER A 249 -0.05 57.09 9.53
N THR A 250 -0.76 56.53 10.52
CA THR A 250 -1.35 55.18 10.47
C THR A 250 -2.60 55.06 9.59
N ASN A 251 -3.03 56.16 8.96
CA ASN A 251 -4.14 56.16 8.01
C ASN A 251 -3.62 55.93 6.59
N MET A 252 -4.24 55.04 5.82
CA MET A 252 -3.81 54.77 4.45
C MET A 252 -4.03 55.97 3.52
N ILE A 253 -5.06 56.78 3.79
CA ILE A 253 -5.32 58.08 3.15
C ILE A 253 -4.80 59.18 4.06
N ASN A 254 -3.88 60.01 3.56
CA ASN A 254 -3.25 61.09 4.32
C ASN A 254 -3.51 62.47 3.71
N THR A 255 -3.34 63.50 4.55
CA THR A 255 -3.24 64.89 4.11
C THR A 255 -1.88 65.45 4.57
N PRO A 256 -0.96 65.84 3.66
CA PRO A 256 -1.07 65.79 2.18
C PRO A 256 -1.14 64.36 1.62
N THR A 257 -1.71 64.23 0.41
CA THR A 257 -1.95 62.94 -0.27
C THR A 257 -0.68 62.12 -0.39
N ASN A 258 -0.78 60.84 -0.03
CA ASN A 258 0.26 59.84 -0.24
C ASN A 258 -0.09 58.90 -1.39
N ASN A 259 0.93 58.31 -2.01
CA ASN A 259 0.73 57.27 -2.99
C ASN A 259 0.72 55.87 -2.35
N ALA A 260 0.00 54.95 -3.00
CA ALA A 260 -0.06 53.54 -2.63
C ALA A 260 0.29 52.67 -3.83
N MET A 261 1.00 51.58 -3.56
CA MET A 261 1.28 50.55 -4.56
C MET A 261 0.23 49.47 -4.42
N ILE A 262 -0.52 49.23 -5.48
CA ILE A 262 -1.61 48.27 -5.53
C ILE A 262 -1.23 47.13 -6.47
N PHE A 263 -1.25 45.92 -5.93
CA PHE A 263 -0.88 44.67 -6.55
C PHE A 263 -2.15 43.95 -6.97
N LEU A 264 -2.36 43.82 -8.27
CA LEU A 264 -3.54 43.18 -8.86
C LEU A 264 -3.23 41.71 -9.12
N ALA A 265 -3.72 40.83 -8.25
CA ALA A 265 -3.41 39.40 -8.28
C ALA A 265 -3.87 38.72 -9.58
N LYS A 266 -5.01 39.16 -10.14
CA LYS A 266 -5.61 38.61 -11.38
C LYS A 266 -4.74 38.81 -12.63
N ASN A 267 -4.06 39.96 -12.72
CA ASN A 267 -3.29 40.34 -13.90
C ASN A 267 -1.77 40.37 -13.64
N ALA A 268 -1.31 40.00 -12.44
CA ALA A 268 0.09 40.03 -12.03
C ALA A 268 0.76 41.40 -12.26
N THR A 269 0.01 42.50 -12.11
CA THR A 269 0.49 43.87 -12.32
C THR A 269 0.53 44.65 -11.02
N VAL A 270 1.43 45.64 -10.95
CA VAL A 270 1.49 46.62 -9.86
C VAL A 270 1.26 48.00 -10.46
N ASN A 271 0.33 48.75 -9.88
CA ASN A 271 0.02 50.11 -10.27
C ASN A 271 0.15 51.03 -9.05
N VAL A 272 0.57 52.27 -9.28
CA VAL A 272 0.68 53.30 -8.24
C VAL A 272 -0.52 54.23 -8.32
N PHE A 273 -1.17 54.49 -7.20
CA PHE A 273 -2.34 55.35 -7.11
C PHE A 273 -2.13 56.45 -6.07
N ASP A 274 -2.63 57.65 -6.33
CA ASP A 274 -2.74 58.73 -5.35
C ASP A 274 -4.09 58.58 -4.63
N LEU A 275 -4.04 58.37 -3.31
CA LEU A 275 -5.24 58.13 -2.49
C LEU A 275 -5.76 59.45 -1.91
N ARG A 276 -6.71 60.09 -2.59
CA ARG A 276 -7.20 61.42 -2.18
C ARG A 276 -8.31 61.38 -1.15
N ASP A 277 -9.22 60.43 -1.26
CA ASP A 277 -10.35 60.22 -0.33
C ASP A 277 -10.74 58.73 -0.32
N SER A 278 -11.67 58.38 0.57
CA SER A 278 -12.18 57.03 0.86
C SER A 278 -13.08 56.45 -0.23
N ALA A 279 -13.66 57.28 -1.09
CA ALA A 279 -14.54 56.83 -2.16
C ALA A 279 -13.74 56.26 -3.36
N PRO A 280 -14.17 55.16 -4.01
CA PRO A 280 -13.43 54.52 -5.11
C PRO A 280 -13.03 55.46 -6.25
N GLU A 281 -13.85 56.46 -6.56
CA GLU A 281 -13.58 57.49 -7.57
C GLU A 281 -12.44 58.45 -7.20
N SER A 282 -12.04 58.49 -5.92
CA SER A 282 -10.94 59.32 -5.40
C SER A 282 -9.59 58.58 -5.37
N VAL A 283 -9.56 57.34 -5.88
CA VAL A 283 -8.35 56.53 -6.10
C VAL A 283 -7.87 56.78 -7.52
N LEU A 284 -6.98 57.77 -7.68
CA LEU A 284 -6.53 58.21 -9.00
C LEU A 284 -5.22 57.54 -9.37
N ARG A 285 -5.14 57.01 -10.59
CA ARG A 285 -3.91 56.39 -11.09
C ARG A 285 -2.82 57.45 -11.20
N HIS A 286 -1.68 57.21 -10.56
CA HIS A 286 -0.58 58.18 -10.51
C HIS A 286 0.00 58.46 -11.90
N ALA A 287 0.28 59.72 -12.22
CA ALA A 287 0.70 60.11 -13.57
C ALA A 287 2.00 59.42 -14.04
N ASN A 288 2.92 59.12 -13.13
CA ASN A 288 4.18 58.41 -13.44
C ASN A 288 4.30 57.10 -12.65
N GLN A 289 3.74 56.01 -13.19
CA GLN A 289 3.68 54.68 -12.55
C GLN A 289 5.04 54.10 -12.14
N SER A 290 6.14 54.57 -12.74
CA SER A 290 7.50 54.07 -12.50
C SER A 290 8.37 54.95 -11.59
N ALA A 291 7.85 56.08 -11.11
CA ALA A 291 8.65 57.03 -10.34
C ALA A 291 9.05 56.50 -8.94
N SER A 292 8.09 55.95 -8.19
CA SER A 292 8.29 55.51 -6.80
C SER A 292 8.70 54.04 -6.63
N ILE A 293 8.56 53.22 -7.67
CA ILE A 293 8.80 51.77 -7.60
C ILE A 293 9.19 51.23 -8.97
N ARG A 294 10.09 50.23 -8.97
CA ARG A 294 10.41 49.39 -10.11
C ARG A 294 10.08 47.94 -9.78
N VAL A 295 9.11 47.36 -10.49
CA VAL A 295 8.76 45.94 -10.35
C VAL A 295 9.82 45.11 -11.08
N LEU A 296 10.39 44.14 -10.39
CA LEU A 296 11.46 43.29 -10.93
C LEU A 296 10.98 41.90 -11.27
N GLN A 297 10.14 41.30 -10.41
CA GLN A 297 9.62 39.95 -10.61
C GLN A 297 8.26 39.76 -9.94
N VAL A 298 7.42 38.93 -10.55
CA VAL A 298 6.13 38.51 -10.00
C VAL A 298 6.04 36.99 -10.07
N SER A 299 5.62 36.36 -8.97
CA SER A 299 5.44 34.92 -8.87
C SER A 299 4.10 34.61 -8.19
N ALA A 300 3.23 33.88 -8.86
CA ALA A 300 1.93 33.47 -8.33
C ALA A 300 1.79 31.95 -8.39
N THR A 301 1.56 31.31 -7.24
CA THR A 301 1.24 29.88 -7.11
C THR A 301 -0.17 29.70 -6.56
N GLN A 302 -0.70 28.48 -6.53
CA GLN A 302 -2.04 28.20 -5.98
C GLN A 302 -2.23 28.64 -4.51
N ASP A 303 -1.14 28.82 -3.75
CA ASP A 303 -1.18 29.07 -2.31
C ASP A 303 -0.63 30.45 -1.88
N LYS A 304 0.10 31.15 -2.75
CA LYS A 304 0.71 32.46 -2.42
C LYS A 304 0.99 33.32 -3.65
N VAL A 305 1.00 34.64 -3.45
CA VAL A 305 1.41 35.62 -4.46
C VAL A 305 2.56 36.46 -3.93
N GLN A 306 3.64 36.56 -4.72
CA GLN A 306 4.89 37.24 -4.35
C GLN A 306 5.29 38.29 -5.39
N TYR A 307 5.70 39.46 -4.92
CA TYR A 307 6.23 40.55 -5.75
C TYR A 307 7.57 41.01 -5.23
N LEU A 308 8.58 41.01 -6.10
CA LEU A 308 9.88 41.63 -5.85
C LEU A 308 9.89 43.02 -6.46
N VAL A 309 10.06 44.03 -5.62
CA VAL A 309 10.01 45.43 -6.01
C VAL A 309 11.21 46.20 -5.48
N GLU A 310 11.76 47.07 -6.30
CA GLU A 310 12.85 47.98 -5.95
C GLU A 310 12.29 49.39 -5.74
N ARG A 311 12.60 50.01 -4.60
CA ARG A 311 12.17 51.36 -4.24
C ARG A 311 13.34 52.19 -3.74
N SER A 312 13.44 53.46 -4.17
CA SER A 312 14.49 54.35 -3.65
C SER A 312 14.25 54.68 -2.17
N LEU A 313 15.33 54.85 -1.40
CA LEU A 313 15.23 55.32 -0.01
C LEU A 313 14.71 56.79 0.05
N LYS A 314 14.96 57.60 -0.98
CA LYS A 314 14.46 58.96 -1.09
C LYS A 314 13.08 58.97 -1.76
N ALA A 315 12.17 59.81 -1.28
CA ALA A 315 10.89 60.06 -1.94
C ALA A 315 11.11 60.52 -3.39
N ALA A 316 10.52 59.80 -4.36
CA ALA A 316 10.71 60.05 -5.78
C ALA A 316 9.68 61.06 -6.35
N THR A 317 8.55 61.23 -5.68
CA THR A 317 7.47 62.15 -6.06
C THR A 317 6.99 62.96 -4.85
N ALA A 318 6.16 63.98 -5.08
CA ALA A 318 5.61 64.81 -4.01
C ALA A 318 4.62 64.07 -3.09
N THR A 319 4.06 62.94 -3.55
CA THR A 319 3.13 62.08 -2.79
C THR A 319 3.83 60.86 -2.19
N ASP A 320 5.16 60.77 -2.30
CA ASP A 320 5.98 59.65 -1.82
C ASP A 320 6.66 59.99 -0.48
N VAL A 321 6.92 58.98 0.36
CA VAL A 321 7.51 59.15 1.71
C VAL A 321 8.88 58.50 1.79
N SER A 322 9.91 59.24 2.19
CA SER A 322 11.29 58.73 2.30
C SER A 322 11.45 57.69 3.40
N ILE A 323 12.22 56.63 3.15
CA ILE A 323 12.63 55.63 4.15
C ILE A 323 13.96 56.07 4.76
N SER A 324 13.98 56.28 6.08
CA SER A 324 15.22 56.48 6.84
C SER A 324 15.67 55.14 7.41
N LEU A 325 16.90 54.71 7.09
CA LEU A 325 17.45 53.47 7.62
C LEU A 325 17.58 53.54 9.15
N ASP A 326 17.37 52.39 9.79
CA ASP A 326 17.43 52.21 11.24
C ASP A 326 16.50 53.17 12.03
N GLN A 327 15.45 53.71 11.38
CA GLN A 327 14.39 54.50 11.98
C GLN A 327 13.00 53.94 11.64
N PRO A 328 12.01 54.06 12.55
CA PRO A 328 10.64 53.60 12.27
C PRO A 328 10.00 54.35 11.11
N THR A 329 9.50 53.61 10.13
CA THR A 329 8.73 54.09 8.98
C THR A 329 7.34 53.46 9.03
N ILE A 330 6.28 54.26 8.89
CA ILE A 330 4.91 53.75 8.92
C ILE A 330 4.55 53.17 7.54
N VAL A 331 4.05 51.94 7.54
CA VAL A 331 3.56 51.23 6.37
C VAL A 331 2.10 50.85 6.61
N ASN A 332 1.20 51.48 5.88
CA ASN A 332 -0.23 51.15 5.89
C ASN A 332 -0.51 50.15 4.78
N TRP A 333 -1.40 49.20 5.02
CA TRP A 333 -1.73 48.14 4.08
C TRP A 333 -3.24 47.87 4.06
N ALA A 334 -3.72 47.40 2.92
CA ALA A 334 -5.11 47.00 2.71
C ALA A 334 -5.22 45.87 1.67
N LEU A 335 -6.32 45.12 1.71
CA LEU A 335 -6.58 44.03 0.76
C LEU A 335 -8.07 43.88 0.47
N GLY A 336 -8.40 43.29 -0.68
CA GLY A 336 -9.77 43.02 -1.09
C GLY A 336 -9.91 41.75 -1.94
N THR A 337 -11.12 41.21 -1.93
CA THR A 337 -11.54 40.02 -2.69
C THR A 337 -12.44 40.35 -3.89
N THR A 338 -12.77 41.63 -4.10
CA THR A 338 -13.50 42.19 -5.26
C THR A 338 -12.56 42.96 -6.20
N ASP A 339 -12.96 43.26 -7.44
CA ASP A 339 -12.07 43.94 -8.41
C ASP A 339 -11.76 45.39 -7.96
N PHE A 340 -10.48 45.79 -7.98
CA PHE A 340 -10.03 47.14 -7.59
C PHE A 340 -10.30 48.19 -8.69
N PRO A 341 -10.66 49.46 -8.38
CA PRO A 341 -10.82 50.05 -7.05
C PRO A 341 -12.18 49.73 -6.41
N ASP A 342 -12.13 49.20 -5.19
CA ASP A 342 -13.29 48.94 -4.33
C ASP A 342 -12.87 49.11 -2.86
N TYR A 343 -13.84 49.10 -1.95
CA TYR A 343 -13.56 49.11 -0.51
C TYR A 343 -12.75 47.86 -0.12
N HIS A 344 -11.75 48.05 0.74
CA HIS A 344 -10.95 46.95 1.25
C HIS A 344 -11.74 46.09 2.23
N ASP A 345 -11.47 44.78 2.25
CA ASP A 345 -12.03 43.86 3.24
C ASP A 345 -11.32 44.02 4.60
N ILE A 346 -9.99 44.21 4.57
CA ILE A 346 -9.13 44.33 5.76
C ILE A 346 -8.08 45.40 5.49
N GLN A 347 -7.78 46.22 6.49
CA GLN A 347 -6.70 47.20 6.49
C GLN A 347 -5.92 47.21 7.81
N GLY A 348 -4.72 47.75 7.79
CA GLY A 348 -3.91 47.95 8.99
C GLY A 348 -2.72 48.87 8.76
N SER A 349 -1.95 49.08 9.83
CA SER A 349 -0.74 49.90 9.84
C SER A 349 0.34 49.19 10.66
N SER A 350 1.59 49.33 10.25
CA SER A 350 2.76 48.79 10.96
C SER A 350 3.89 49.81 10.97
N ARG A 351 4.65 49.89 12.07
CA ARG A 351 5.85 50.73 12.15
C ARG A 351 7.06 49.83 11.91
N LEU A 352 7.78 50.01 10.81
CA LEU A 352 8.86 49.13 10.40
C LEU A 352 10.22 49.85 10.43
N ILE A 353 11.26 49.15 10.87
CA ILE A 353 12.65 49.63 10.82
C ILE A 353 13.39 48.86 9.73
N PHE A 354 13.85 49.56 8.70
CA PHE A 354 14.66 49.00 7.61
C PHE A 354 16.14 49.15 7.93
N SER A 355 16.87 48.04 8.06
CA SER A 355 18.27 48.10 8.53
C SER A 355 19.29 48.16 7.41
N ALA A 356 20.36 48.94 7.63
CA ALA A 356 21.53 48.96 6.75
C ALA A 356 22.25 47.60 6.66
N GLY A 357 22.09 46.72 7.68
CA GLY A 357 22.67 45.37 7.73
C GLY A 357 21.91 44.29 6.97
N GLY A 358 20.78 44.64 6.34
CA GLY A 358 19.86 43.71 5.67
C GLY A 358 18.76 43.20 6.61
N GLY A 359 17.51 43.30 6.17
CA GLY A 359 16.32 42.91 6.94
C GLY A 359 15.43 44.08 7.37
N VAL A 360 14.15 43.78 7.63
CA VAL A 360 13.16 44.68 8.22
C VAL A 360 12.70 44.09 9.55
N ILE A 361 12.40 44.92 10.54
CA ILE A 361 11.82 44.52 11.84
C ILE A 361 10.64 45.43 12.20
N ASP A 362 9.72 44.95 13.04
CA ASP A 362 8.64 45.77 13.60
C ASP A 362 9.17 46.63 14.76
N ALA A 363 8.95 47.94 14.70
CA ALA A 363 9.43 48.93 15.66
C ALA A 363 8.68 48.88 17.00
N ASP A 364 7.45 48.37 17.00
CA ASP A 364 6.59 48.30 18.19
C ASP A 364 6.80 46.99 18.98
N VAL A 365 7.62 46.07 18.45
CA VAL A 365 8.06 44.85 19.13
C VAL A 365 9.36 45.12 19.89
N LYS A 366 9.31 45.00 21.23
CA LYS A 366 10.50 45.09 22.09
C LYS A 366 11.54 44.06 21.63
N PRO A 367 12.84 44.42 21.50
CA PRO A 367 13.85 43.46 21.09
C PRO A 367 13.81 42.25 22.03
N PRO A 368 13.74 41.03 21.49
CA PRO A 368 13.52 39.85 22.31
C PRO A 368 14.69 39.65 23.27
N THR A 369 14.39 39.44 24.55
CA THR A 369 15.42 39.11 25.57
C THR A 369 15.87 37.65 25.48
N CYS A 370 15.34 36.95 24.49
CA CYS A 370 15.34 35.52 24.32
C CYS A 370 15.80 35.17 22.90
N ASN A 371 16.54 34.08 22.78
CA ASN A 371 16.88 33.46 21.50
C ASN A 371 17.08 31.96 21.69
N ASP A 372 17.11 31.21 20.59
CA ASP A 372 17.27 29.75 20.64
C ASP A 372 18.57 29.33 21.33
N ALA A 373 19.65 30.11 21.18
CA ALA A 373 20.95 29.81 21.78
C ALA A 373 20.91 29.83 23.32
N LEU A 374 20.14 30.74 23.92
CA LEU A 374 19.96 30.82 25.37
C LEU A 374 19.22 29.61 25.95
N LEU A 375 18.32 28.98 25.18
CA LEU A 375 17.55 27.82 25.61
C LEU A 375 18.26 26.48 25.34
N GLN A 376 19.30 26.45 24.50
CA GLN A 376 20.06 25.23 24.19
C GLN A 376 20.57 24.44 25.41
N PRO A 377 21.23 25.05 26.42
CA PRO A 377 21.84 24.31 27.53
C PRO A 377 20.85 23.75 28.55
N TYR A 378 19.56 24.07 28.43
CA TYR A 378 18.52 23.65 29.37
C TYR A 378 17.75 22.42 28.87
N ALA A 379 17.36 21.56 29.81
CA ALA A 379 16.57 20.35 29.55
C ALA A 379 15.13 20.69 29.10
N ALA A 380 14.58 19.87 28.19
CA ALA A 380 13.20 19.99 27.75
C ALA A 380 12.27 19.15 28.63
N VAL A 381 11.10 19.70 28.95
CA VAL A 381 10.00 19.03 29.63
C VAL A 381 9.04 18.46 28.58
N ALA A 382 8.71 17.18 28.67
CA ALA A 382 7.75 16.55 27.76
C ALA A 382 6.31 16.96 28.11
N LEU A 383 5.55 17.45 27.13
CA LEU A 383 4.11 17.64 27.25
C LEU A 383 3.44 16.36 26.74
N THR A 384 2.91 15.55 27.65
CA THR A 384 2.32 14.23 27.36
C THR A 384 0.89 14.15 27.92
N ASP A 385 0.10 13.26 27.34
CA ASP A 385 -1.22 12.84 27.81
C ASP A 385 -1.12 11.64 28.78
N GLY A 386 0.11 11.14 29.02
CA GLY A 386 0.41 9.98 29.82
C GLY A 386 0.28 8.64 29.10
N GLN A 387 -0.07 8.60 27.80
CA GLN A 387 -0.29 7.37 27.04
C GLN A 387 0.46 7.31 25.68
N SER A 388 0.91 8.45 25.14
CA SER A 388 1.57 8.53 23.82
C SER A 388 2.93 9.26 23.85
N ALA A 389 3.78 9.03 22.83
CA ALA A 389 5.05 9.74 22.68
C ALA A 389 4.82 11.27 22.62
N PRO A 390 5.59 12.08 23.36
CA PRO A 390 5.33 13.52 23.44
C PRO A 390 5.56 14.15 22.07
N SER A 391 4.45 14.53 21.43
CA SER A 391 4.50 15.29 20.19
C SER A 391 5.00 16.70 20.44
N LEU A 392 4.91 17.23 21.67
CA LEU A 392 5.36 18.56 22.08
C LEU A 392 6.39 18.47 23.22
N LEU A 393 7.56 19.07 23.03
CA LEU A 393 8.57 19.26 24.06
C LEU A 393 8.69 20.75 24.39
N LEU A 394 8.73 21.11 25.67
CA LEU A 394 8.82 22.48 26.14
C LEU A 394 10.13 22.74 26.89
N LYS A 395 10.97 23.63 26.38
CA LYS A 395 12.06 24.25 27.15
C LYS A 395 11.60 25.59 27.70
N TYR A 396 12.12 25.97 28.86
CA TYR A 396 11.85 27.29 29.40
C TYR A 396 13.05 27.89 30.15
N LEU A 397 13.07 29.22 30.22
CA LEU A 397 14.03 30.00 31.00
C LEU A 397 13.32 31.25 31.54
N ILE A 398 13.37 31.47 32.86
CA ILE A 398 12.84 32.71 33.45
C ILE A 398 13.88 33.82 33.30
N VAL A 399 13.49 34.92 32.67
CA VAL A 399 14.31 36.12 32.47
C VAL A 399 13.58 37.32 33.05
N GLY A 400 13.94 37.71 34.29
CA GLY A 400 13.28 38.81 34.98
C GLY A 400 11.79 38.54 35.25
N THR A 401 10.90 39.36 34.63
CA THR A 401 9.44 39.24 34.75
C THR A 401 8.79 38.44 33.61
N SER A 402 9.59 37.91 32.68
CA SER A 402 9.14 37.11 31.54
C SER A 402 9.64 35.67 31.64
N VAL A 403 8.99 34.76 30.91
CA VAL A 403 9.46 33.42 30.64
C VAL A 403 9.72 33.25 29.15
N CYS A 404 10.90 32.75 28.84
CA CYS A 404 11.30 32.25 27.54
C CYS A 404 10.76 30.84 27.38
N LEU A 405 10.06 30.55 26.28
CA LEU A 405 9.46 29.24 26.03
C LEU A 405 9.86 28.79 24.62
N GLN A 406 10.37 27.57 24.49
CA GLN A 406 10.61 26.93 23.20
C GLN A 406 9.85 25.62 23.14
N VAL A 407 8.96 25.53 22.16
CA VAL A 407 8.12 24.37 21.90
C VAL A 407 8.64 23.66 20.67
N ARG A 408 8.95 22.37 20.80
CA ARG A 408 9.39 21.53 19.71
C ARG A 408 8.34 20.47 19.42
N LEU A 409 7.70 20.59 18.27
CA LEU A 409 6.74 19.64 17.71
C LEU A 409 7.46 18.62 16.82
N THR A 410 7.36 17.34 17.15
CA THR A 410 8.09 16.25 16.46
C THR A 410 7.23 15.46 15.47
N ASN A 411 5.90 15.62 15.52
CA ASN A 411 4.99 14.94 14.61
C ASN A 411 4.78 15.76 13.31
N PRO A 412 5.25 15.26 12.14
CA PRO A 412 5.20 16.00 10.89
C PRO A 412 3.80 16.09 10.26
N THR A 413 2.82 15.30 10.72
CA THR A 413 1.45 15.30 10.19
C THR A 413 0.56 16.36 10.83
N VAL A 414 0.97 16.92 11.96
CA VAL A 414 0.23 17.97 12.67
C VAL A 414 0.23 19.24 11.83
N THR A 415 -0.97 19.76 11.57
CA THR A 415 -1.19 20.99 10.79
C THR A 415 -1.30 22.22 11.68
N TRP A 416 -1.64 22.05 12.97
CA TRP A 416 -1.59 23.10 13.99
C TRP A 416 -1.49 22.53 15.41
N PHE A 417 -0.93 23.31 16.33
CA PHE A 417 -0.94 23.00 17.76
C PHE A 417 -1.31 24.22 18.61
N ALA A 418 -1.88 24.00 19.79
CA ALA A 418 -2.29 25.04 20.72
C ALA A 418 -1.71 24.81 22.12
N LEU A 419 -1.41 25.90 22.83
CA LEU A 419 -0.93 25.92 24.21
C LEU A 419 -1.70 26.95 25.04
N ALA A 420 -2.23 26.55 26.18
CA ALA A 420 -2.96 27.42 27.10
C ALA A 420 -2.45 27.23 28.53
N VAL A 421 -2.13 28.33 29.21
CA VAL A 421 -1.96 28.33 30.67
C VAL A 421 -3.35 28.38 31.27
N SER A 422 -3.75 27.41 32.09
CA SER A 422 -5.15 27.31 32.55
C SER A 422 -5.26 26.90 34.01
N PRO A 423 -6.27 27.39 34.76
CA PRO A 423 -6.56 26.92 36.10
C PRO A 423 -7.16 25.50 36.15
N THR A 424 -7.68 24.96 35.03
CA THR A 424 -8.27 23.62 34.97
C THR A 424 -7.59 22.74 33.93
N ALA A 425 -7.91 21.45 33.91
CA ALA A 425 -7.40 20.51 32.89
C ALA A 425 -8.03 20.71 31.50
N ASN A 426 -9.03 21.59 31.35
CA ASN A 426 -9.69 21.86 30.09
C ASN A 426 -9.09 23.07 29.39
N MET A 427 -8.93 23.02 28.07
CA MET A 427 -8.42 24.14 27.29
C MET A 427 -9.43 25.30 27.24
N ILE A 428 -10.72 24.99 27.10
CA ILE A 428 -11.84 25.95 27.21
C ILE A 428 -12.27 26.03 28.68
N ASN A 429 -12.38 27.26 29.22
CA ASN A 429 -12.67 27.52 30.63
C ASN A 429 -13.74 28.61 30.80
N HIS A 430 -14.38 28.64 31.97
CA HIS A 430 -15.19 29.78 32.44
C HIS A 430 -14.58 30.36 33.72
N PRO A 431 -14.20 31.67 33.73
CA PRO A 431 -14.22 32.63 32.62
C PRO A 431 -13.27 32.25 31.47
N THR A 432 -13.53 32.81 30.27
CA THR A 432 -12.82 32.51 29.01
C THR A 432 -11.31 32.62 29.15
N ASN A 433 -10.58 31.63 28.62
CA ASN A 433 -9.12 31.59 28.61
C ASN A 433 -8.60 31.76 27.17
N ASN A 434 -7.38 32.26 27.04
CA ASN A 434 -6.69 32.36 25.76
C ASN A 434 -5.72 31.18 25.53
N ALA A 435 -5.40 30.94 24.26
CA ALA A 435 -4.43 29.95 23.85
C ALA A 435 -3.57 30.48 22.72
N LEU A 436 -2.26 30.21 22.79
CA LEU A 436 -1.34 30.40 21.66
C LEU A 436 -1.52 29.23 20.70
N VAL A 437 -1.93 29.52 19.47
CA VAL A 437 -2.09 28.53 18.40
C VAL A 437 -1.05 28.78 17.33
N TYR A 438 -0.28 27.74 16.99
CA TYR A 438 0.68 27.75 15.89
C TYR A 438 0.15 26.89 14.73
N ASN A 439 -0.02 27.51 13.57
CA ASN A 439 -0.37 26.84 12.33
C ASN A 439 0.91 26.43 11.59
N VAL A 440 1.10 25.12 11.45
CA VAL A 440 2.30 24.50 10.88
C VAL A 440 2.37 24.68 9.36
N LEU A 441 1.22 24.82 8.69
CA LEU A 441 1.15 24.92 7.23
C LEU A 441 1.64 26.27 6.72
N ASN A 442 1.30 27.35 7.42
CA ASN A 442 1.68 28.71 7.04
C ASN A 442 2.74 29.33 7.97
N GLY A 443 3.15 28.62 9.03
CA GLY A 443 4.22 29.03 9.94
C GLY A 443 3.85 30.16 10.91
N THR A 444 2.56 30.36 11.18
CA THR A 444 2.06 31.53 11.93
C THR A 444 1.64 31.14 13.33
N ALA A 445 2.01 31.92 14.35
CA ALA A 445 1.50 31.80 15.70
C ALA A 445 0.60 33.00 16.05
N HIS A 446 -0.57 32.73 16.62
CA HIS A 446 -1.55 33.75 17.03
C HIS A 446 -2.20 33.34 18.35
N VAL A 447 -2.62 34.31 19.14
CA VAL A 447 -3.37 34.09 20.39
C VAL A 447 -4.87 34.16 20.10
N TYR A 448 -5.62 33.16 20.55
CA TYR A 448 -7.07 33.08 20.37
C TYR A 448 -7.78 33.04 21.72
N ASP A 449 -8.91 33.73 21.85
CA ASP A 449 -9.81 33.62 22.99
C ASP A 449 -10.80 32.47 22.74
N LEU A 450 -10.83 31.49 23.64
CA LEU A 450 -11.60 30.24 23.48
C LEU A 450 -12.94 30.32 24.24
N LYS A 451 -13.98 30.86 23.59
CA LYS A 451 -15.28 31.14 24.25
C LYS A 451 -16.12 29.88 24.47
N ASP A 452 -16.21 29.00 23.48
CA ASP A 452 -16.91 27.72 23.57
C ASP A 452 -16.27 26.68 22.62
N SER A 453 -16.90 25.51 22.48
CA SER A 453 -16.39 24.38 21.70
C SER A 453 -16.66 24.45 20.20
N ALA A 454 -17.38 25.45 19.70
CA ALA A 454 -17.68 25.61 18.28
C ALA A 454 -16.51 26.32 17.56
N PRO A 455 -16.13 25.90 16.33
CA PRO A 455 -15.02 26.52 15.60
C PRO A 455 -15.18 28.02 15.33
N ASP A 456 -16.40 28.52 15.22
CA ASP A 456 -16.75 29.94 15.07
C ASP A 456 -16.66 30.75 16.37
N ALA A 457 -16.57 30.06 17.52
CA ALA A 457 -16.36 30.68 18.83
C ALA A 457 -14.87 30.84 19.21
N VAL A 458 -13.96 30.39 18.33
CA VAL A 458 -12.52 30.63 18.43
C VAL A 458 -12.21 31.97 17.80
N LEU A 459 -12.13 33.00 18.63
CA LEU A 459 -11.95 34.38 18.17
C LEU A 459 -10.49 34.79 18.30
N LEU A 460 -9.93 35.42 17.27
CA LEU A 460 -8.59 36.02 17.35
C LEU A 460 -8.58 37.02 18.52
N SER A 461 -7.67 36.83 19.46
CA SER A 461 -7.61 37.67 20.66
C SER A 461 -7.23 39.10 20.25
N PRO A 462 -7.91 40.14 20.75
CA PRO A 462 -7.53 41.54 20.48
C PRO A 462 -6.19 41.92 21.13
N VAL A 463 -5.64 41.06 22.00
CA VAL A 463 -4.36 41.24 22.68
C VAL A 463 -3.39 40.16 22.21
N GLN A 464 -2.69 40.40 21.10
CA GLN A 464 -1.60 39.53 20.60
C GLN A 464 -0.26 39.77 21.31
N THR A 465 -0.12 40.91 22.01
CA THR A 465 1.13 41.37 22.61
C THR A 465 1.53 40.62 23.88
N ASN A 466 0.68 39.73 24.39
CA ASN A 466 0.96 38.89 25.55
C ASN A 466 1.97 37.78 25.26
N VAL A 467 2.16 37.42 23.99
CA VAL A 467 3.14 36.47 23.50
C VAL A 467 3.98 37.11 22.40
N ASN A 468 5.27 37.27 22.64
CA ASN A 468 6.23 37.76 21.64
C ASN A 468 6.90 36.56 20.96
N VAL A 469 6.49 36.24 19.72
CA VAL A 469 7.12 35.15 18.95
C VAL A 469 8.49 35.61 18.46
N ILE A 470 9.53 34.90 18.89
CA ILE A 470 10.93 35.24 18.62
C ILE A 470 11.40 34.61 17.31
N GLY A 471 10.95 33.38 17.06
CA GLY A 471 11.29 32.65 15.86
C GLY A 471 10.55 31.34 15.79
N SER A 472 10.31 30.88 14.57
CA SER A 472 9.90 29.52 14.31
C SER A 472 10.77 28.92 13.22
N SER A 473 11.02 27.62 13.30
CA SER A 473 11.75 26.88 12.27
C SER A 473 11.04 25.57 11.99
N ARG A 474 11.09 25.15 10.73
CA ARG A 474 10.66 23.82 10.32
C ARG A 474 11.82 23.16 9.59
N VAL A 475 12.51 22.26 10.27
CA VAL A 475 13.65 21.53 9.72
C VAL A 475 13.31 20.06 9.79
N ASN A 476 13.30 19.39 8.63
CA ASN A 476 13.10 17.94 8.55
C ASN A 476 11.81 17.47 9.26
N GLY A 477 10.68 18.15 9.00
CA GLY A 477 9.38 17.80 9.59
C GLY A 477 9.20 18.18 11.07
N VAL A 478 10.26 18.60 11.76
CA VAL A 478 10.22 19.07 13.15
C VAL A 478 9.99 20.58 13.17
N VAL A 479 8.98 21.02 13.91
CA VAL A 479 8.64 22.43 14.09
C VAL A 479 9.17 22.90 15.44
N THR A 480 9.94 23.97 15.46
CA THR A 480 10.34 24.66 16.69
C THR A 480 9.70 26.02 16.71
N LEU A 481 9.04 26.39 17.81
CA LEU A 481 8.47 27.71 18.06
C LEU A 481 9.06 28.26 19.35
N THR A 482 9.74 29.39 19.25
CA THR A 482 10.33 30.10 20.38
C THR A 482 9.59 31.40 20.59
N PHE A 483 9.11 31.63 21.81
CA PHE A 483 8.37 32.82 22.17
C PHE A 483 8.66 33.26 23.61
N GLU A 484 8.49 34.54 23.87
CA GLU A 484 8.58 35.14 25.20
C GLU A 484 7.17 35.51 25.68
N ARG A 485 6.86 35.22 26.95
CA ARG A 485 5.57 35.56 27.58
C ARG A 485 5.79 36.15 28.97
N SER A 486 4.96 37.10 29.38
CA SER A 486 4.97 37.65 30.75
C SER A 486 4.59 36.59 31.80
N LEU A 487 5.21 36.62 32.98
CA LEU A 487 4.80 35.79 34.13
C LEU A 487 3.44 36.24 34.69
N ALA A 488 3.16 37.54 34.68
CA ALA A 488 1.87 38.09 35.09
C ALA A 488 0.85 37.99 33.94
N ALA A 489 -0.42 37.73 34.28
CA ALA A 489 -1.53 37.81 33.34
C ALA A 489 -1.65 39.24 32.79
N THR A 490 -1.72 39.37 31.47
CA THR A 490 -1.71 40.66 30.75
C THR A 490 -3.08 41.05 30.18
N SER A 491 -4.05 40.13 30.18
CA SER A 491 -5.44 40.37 29.78
C SER A 491 -6.42 39.62 30.71
N PRO A 492 -7.72 39.95 30.67
CA PRO A 492 -8.76 39.24 31.45
C PRO A 492 -8.94 37.76 31.05
N THR A 493 -8.48 37.37 29.86
CA THR A 493 -8.52 36.00 29.35
C THR A 493 -7.19 35.26 29.54
N ASP A 494 -6.20 35.89 30.18
CA ASP A 494 -4.85 35.36 30.38
C ASP A 494 -4.65 34.88 31.84
N VAL A 495 -3.80 33.87 32.05
CA VAL A 495 -3.57 33.25 33.37
C VAL A 495 -2.10 33.38 33.78
N ALA A 496 -1.82 33.85 35.00
CA ALA A 496 -0.43 34.05 35.47
C ALA A 496 0.34 32.72 35.62
N ILE A 497 1.64 32.72 35.33
CA ILE A 497 2.56 31.61 35.63
C ILE A 497 3.12 31.80 37.04
N SER A 498 2.97 30.77 37.88
CA SER A 498 3.55 30.76 39.22
C SER A 498 5.03 30.38 39.18
N SER A 499 5.88 31.21 39.78
CA SER A 499 7.33 30.93 39.94
C SER A 499 7.65 30.11 41.19
N THR A 500 6.66 29.83 42.04
CA THR A 500 6.84 29.12 43.33
C THR A 500 5.96 27.88 43.47
N GLY A 501 4.99 27.69 42.58
CA GLY A 501 4.07 26.54 42.58
C GLY A 501 3.85 26.00 41.17
N PRO A 502 3.28 24.78 41.04
CA PRO A 502 3.02 24.19 39.74
C PRO A 502 2.05 25.05 38.93
N THR A 503 2.36 25.26 37.66
CA THR A 503 1.51 25.93 36.69
C THR A 503 1.05 24.91 35.66
N ARG A 504 -0.25 24.87 35.39
CA ARG A 504 -0.84 23.91 34.46
C ARG A 504 -0.84 24.44 33.02
N ILE A 505 -0.30 23.62 32.13
CA ILE A 505 -0.24 23.85 30.69
C ILE A 505 -1.13 22.82 30.00
N ASN A 506 -2.18 23.30 29.34
CA ASN A 506 -3.02 22.49 28.47
C ASN A 506 -2.54 22.64 27.03
N TRP A 507 -2.57 21.55 26.28
CA TRP A 507 -2.09 21.51 24.91
C TRP A 507 -3.06 20.74 24.02
N ALA A 508 -3.10 21.08 22.73
CA ALA A 508 -3.94 20.44 21.73
C ALA A 508 -3.25 20.39 20.36
N LEU A 509 -3.55 19.39 19.56
CA LEU A 509 -3.03 19.17 18.20
C LEU A 509 -4.19 18.91 17.25
N GLY A 510 -4.10 19.42 16.02
CA GLY A 510 -5.00 19.04 14.93
C GLY A 510 -4.25 18.65 13.67
N PHE A 511 -4.91 17.82 12.85
CA PHE A 511 -4.41 17.31 11.58
C PHE A 511 -5.13 17.92 10.36
N THR A 512 -6.09 18.82 10.59
CA THR A 512 -6.88 19.56 9.59
C THR A 512 -6.61 21.07 9.66
N THR A 513 -7.25 21.88 8.83
CA THR A 513 -7.02 23.34 8.82
C THR A 513 -7.68 24.01 10.02
N PHE A 514 -6.90 24.71 10.86
CA PHE A 514 -7.44 25.52 11.96
C PHE A 514 -8.25 26.73 11.44
N PRO A 515 -9.36 27.15 12.09
CA PRO A 515 -9.97 26.56 13.30
C PRO A 515 -10.80 25.30 12.99
N ASP A 516 -10.54 24.23 13.73
CA ASP A 516 -11.28 22.97 13.70
C ASP A 516 -11.17 22.30 15.09
N TYR A 517 -11.90 21.21 15.30
CA TYR A 517 -11.77 20.39 16.51
C TYR A 517 -10.35 19.82 16.61
N HIS A 518 -9.80 19.79 17.82
CA HIS A 518 -8.52 19.12 18.08
C HIS A 518 -8.67 17.60 17.96
N ASP A 519 -7.66 16.93 17.42
CA ASP A 519 -7.63 15.47 17.35
C ASP A 519 -6.98 14.85 18.60
N VAL A 520 -6.03 15.56 19.20
CA VAL A 520 -5.29 15.12 20.41
C VAL A 520 -5.19 16.29 21.39
N GLN A 521 -5.32 16.03 22.68
CA GLN A 521 -5.18 17.03 23.74
C GLN A 521 -4.59 16.43 25.03
N GLY A 522 -4.03 17.28 25.88
CA GLY A 522 -3.54 16.88 27.20
C GLY A 522 -3.32 18.06 28.15
N SER A 523 -2.97 17.74 29.40
CA SER A 523 -2.73 18.71 30.48
C SER A 523 -1.53 18.27 31.32
N THR A 524 -0.58 19.16 31.56
CA THR A 524 0.64 18.88 32.34
C THR A 524 0.89 20.00 33.35
N GLU A 525 1.26 19.66 34.58
CA GLU A 525 1.70 20.64 35.58
C GLU A 525 3.22 20.80 35.55
N ILE A 526 3.68 22.05 35.42
CA ILE A 526 5.10 22.40 35.33
C ILE A 526 5.45 23.34 36.47
N LEU A 527 6.50 23.00 37.23
CA LEU A 527 7.10 23.90 38.20
C LEU A 527 8.15 24.76 37.49
N PHE A 528 7.82 26.03 37.21
CA PHE A 528 8.74 26.96 36.56
C PHE A 528 9.77 27.51 37.55
N ASN A 529 10.81 26.74 37.86
CA ASN A 529 11.95 27.12 38.71
C ASN A 529 13.21 27.45 37.89
N GLN A 530 14.30 27.92 38.50
CA GLN A 530 15.57 28.18 37.79
C GLN A 530 16.10 26.87 37.18
N PRO A 531 16.22 26.75 35.85
CA PRO A 531 16.60 25.50 35.19
C PRO A 531 18.09 25.19 35.40
N THR A 532 18.44 23.90 35.58
CA THR A 532 19.82 23.44 35.80
C THR A 532 20.64 23.48 34.51
N LEU A 533 21.82 24.09 34.55
CA LEU A 533 22.78 24.17 33.44
C LEU A 533 23.59 22.87 33.37
N ASP A 534 23.52 22.12 32.28
CA ASP A 534 24.33 20.90 32.10
C ASP A 534 25.30 21.11 30.93
N THR A 535 26.61 21.01 31.14
CA THR A 535 27.63 21.18 30.09
C THR A 535 28.10 19.81 29.57
N PRO A 536 28.20 19.57 28.25
CA PRO A 536 28.59 18.26 27.72
C PRO A 536 30.08 18.00 27.94
N SER A 537 30.41 16.79 28.39
CA SER A 537 31.80 16.33 28.60
C SER A 537 32.43 15.77 27.32
N CYS A 538 31.60 15.39 26.35
CA CYS A 538 32.00 14.82 25.06
C CYS A 538 32.05 15.90 23.96
N SER A 539 33.08 15.83 23.12
CA SER A 539 33.27 16.68 21.95
C SER A 539 33.94 15.87 20.83
N LYS A 540 33.92 16.39 19.60
CA LYS A 540 34.61 15.76 18.47
C LYS A 540 36.12 15.64 18.73
N ASP A 541 36.72 16.65 19.35
CA ASP A 541 38.14 16.66 19.73
C ASP A 541 38.48 15.55 20.74
N ALA A 542 37.53 15.19 21.62
CA ALA A 542 37.74 14.11 22.60
C ALA A 542 37.87 12.72 21.94
N LEU A 543 37.41 12.56 20.69
CA LEU A 543 37.50 11.34 19.90
C LEU A 543 38.65 11.38 18.87
N GLU A 544 39.43 12.47 18.83
CA GLU A 544 40.56 12.61 17.91
C GLU A 544 41.64 11.55 18.22
N GLY A 545 42.03 10.76 17.21
CA GLY A 545 42.99 9.66 17.35
C GLY A 545 42.41 8.32 17.84
N VAL A 546 41.10 8.21 18.06
CA VAL A 546 40.42 6.93 18.34
C VAL A 546 40.00 6.27 17.03
N GLU A 547 40.49 5.06 16.75
CA GLU A 547 40.15 4.33 15.52
C GLU A 547 38.67 3.92 15.49
N PRO A 548 37.93 4.18 14.37
CA PRO A 548 36.57 3.68 14.19
C PRO A 548 36.51 2.15 14.20
N THR A 549 35.68 1.59 15.07
CA THR A 549 35.43 0.15 15.14
C THR A 549 34.14 -0.17 14.38
N PRO A 550 34.18 -0.98 13.30
CA PRO A 550 32.97 -1.39 12.60
C PRO A 550 32.12 -2.32 13.48
N LEU A 551 30.80 -2.14 13.41
CA LEU A 551 29.87 -3.03 14.10
C LEU A 551 29.62 -4.30 13.26
N GLY A 552 30.59 -5.22 13.28
CA GLY A 552 30.59 -6.40 12.40
C GLY A 552 30.72 -6.01 10.93
N ASP A 553 30.04 -6.74 10.04
CA ASP A 553 29.99 -6.41 8.59
C ASP A 553 28.96 -5.32 8.24
N GLY A 554 28.41 -4.66 9.26
CA GLY A 554 27.38 -3.64 9.10
C GLY A 554 27.91 -2.31 8.55
N PRO A 555 27.02 -1.47 8.00
CA PRO A 555 27.40 -0.14 7.51
C PRO A 555 27.66 0.88 8.63
N ILE A 556 27.62 0.48 9.91
CA ILE A 556 27.80 1.35 11.08
C ILE A 556 29.19 1.15 11.68
N THR A 557 29.86 2.26 11.98
CA THR A 557 31.14 2.31 12.71
C THR A 557 30.99 3.15 13.97
N LEU A 558 31.58 2.72 15.09
CA LEU A 558 31.62 3.46 16.35
C LEU A 558 33.03 3.91 16.68
N GLN A 559 33.18 5.17 17.07
CA GLN A 559 34.33 5.67 17.84
C GLN A 559 33.86 5.93 19.27
N THR A 560 34.56 5.36 20.25
CA THR A 560 34.16 5.47 21.66
C THR A 560 35.35 5.78 22.56
N THR A 561 35.14 6.64 23.55
CA THR A 561 36.12 6.90 24.61
C THR A 561 35.41 7.15 25.93
N ILE A 562 36.02 6.72 27.03
CA ILE A 562 35.49 6.95 28.37
C ILE A 562 36.04 8.28 28.91
N ILE A 563 35.14 9.16 29.37
CA ILE A 563 35.47 10.47 29.97
C ILE A 563 34.76 10.55 31.33
N GLY A 564 35.49 10.39 32.42
CA GLY A 564 34.92 10.36 33.78
C GLY A 564 33.98 9.16 33.96
N ASP A 565 32.73 9.43 34.33
CA ASP A 565 31.65 8.46 34.53
C ASP A 565 30.75 8.28 33.28
N LYS A 566 31.12 8.89 32.15
CA LYS A 566 30.39 8.84 30.88
C LYS A 566 31.23 8.21 29.78
N VAL A 567 30.55 7.69 28.76
CA VAL A 567 31.12 7.32 27.47
C VAL A 567 30.71 8.34 26.41
N CYS A 568 31.69 8.79 25.64
CA CYS A 568 31.51 9.60 24.45
C CYS A 568 31.46 8.66 23.24
N VAL A 569 30.41 8.74 22.42
CA VAL A 569 30.17 7.83 21.29
C VAL A 569 29.88 8.63 20.03
N GLN A 570 30.65 8.36 18.98
CA GLN A 570 30.32 8.79 17.62
C GLN A 570 29.94 7.57 16.79
N ALA A 571 28.67 7.50 16.39
CA ALA A 571 28.15 6.50 15.47
C ALA A 571 28.13 7.07 14.05
N THR A 572 28.76 6.38 13.11
CA THR A 572 28.82 6.76 11.70
C THR A 572 28.18 5.68 10.83
N LEU A 573 27.12 6.03 10.10
CA LEU A 573 26.47 5.16 9.13
C LEU A 573 26.92 5.52 7.71
N ASN A 574 27.31 4.52 6.94
CA ASN A 574 27.67 4.65 5.52
C ASN A 574 26.76 3.78 4.64
N ASP A 575 25.48 4.16 4.53
CA ASP A 575 24.50 3.49 3.68
C ASP A 575 23.49 4.51 3.13
N ALA A 576 23.60 4.80 1.84
CA ALA A 576 22.74 5.77 1.16
C ALA A 576 21.26 5.33 1.04
N LYS A 577 20.94 4.05 1.31
CA LYS A 577 19.55 3.54 1.29
C LYS A 577 18.84 3.68 2.63
N ALA A 578 19.57 3.97 3.71
CA ALA A 578 19.03 4.04 5.05
C ALA A 578 18.02 5.18 5.20
N THR A 579 16.93 4.89 5.92
CA THR A 579 15.95 5.87 6.40
C THR A 579 16.05 6.04 7.91
N TRP A 580 16.58 5.04 8.61
CA TRP A 580 16.93 5.09 10.03
C TRP A 580 18.01 4.05 10.37
N PHE A 581 18.74 4.28 11.45
CA PHE A 581 19.59 3.25 12.06
C PHE A 581 19.47 3.28 13.58
N ALA A 582 19.81 2.18 14.22
CA ALA A 582 19.73 2.01 15.66
C ALA A 582 20.94 1.26 16.18
N HIS A 583 21.33 1.56 17.43
CA HIS A 583 22.27 0.76 18.19
C HIS A 583 21.91 0.77 19.69
N ALA A 584 22.17 -0.34 20.36
CA ALA A 584 21.76 -0.57 21.73
C ALA A 584 22.83 -1.32 22.52
N VAL A 585 23.15 -0.83 23.72
CA VAL A 585 23.89 -1.61 24.71
C VAL A 585 22.89 -2.59 25.33
N ALA A 586 23.19 -3.89 25.29
CA ALA A 586 22.23 -4.93 25.62
C ALA A 586 22.83 -6.04 26.50
N PRO A 587 22.00 -6.72 27.31
CA PRO A 587 22.45 -7.87 28.09
C PRO A 587 22.65 -9.12 27.23
N THR A 588 22.01 -9.22 26.06
CA THR A 588 22.13 -10.35 25.14
C THR A 588 22.36 -9.87 23.70
N THR A 589 22.65 -10.82 22.80
CA THR A 589 22.84 -10.57 21.36
C THR A 589 21.54 -10.26 20.60
N ASN A 590 20.41 -10.12 21.28
CA ASN A 590 19.13 -9.73 20.68
C ASN A 590 18.83 -8.27 21.01
N MET A 591 18.34 -7.49 20.05
CA MET A 591 17.92 -6.10 20.30
C MET A 591 16.78 -5.98 21.33
N ILE A 592 15.90 -6.97 21.39
CA ILE A 592 14.77 -7.02 22.33
C ILE A 592 15.11 -7.98 23.46
N ASN A 593 15.15 -7.47 24.68
CA ASN A 593 15.59 -8.21 25.87
C ASN A 593 14.49 -8.32 26.92
N LYS A 594 14.65 -9.27 27.84
CA LYS A 594 13.90 -9.33 29.10
C LYS A 594 14.90 -9.38 30.26
N PRO A 595 14.98 -8.35 31.13
CA PRO A 595 14.19 -7.10 31.11
C PRO A 595 14.45 -6.25 29.86
N THR A 596 13.45 -5.44 29.48
CA THR A 596 13.50 -4.55 28.31
C THR A 596 14.69 -3.61 28.41
N ASN A 597 15.43 -3.45 27.32
CA ASN A 597 16.47 -2.43 27.21
C ASN A 597 16.07 -1.34 26.20
N ASN A 598 16.70 -0.18 26.33
CA ASN A 598 16.57 0.92 25.40
C ASN A 598 17.60 0.82 24.26
N ALA A 599 17.27 1.47 23.14
CA ALA A 599 18.12 1.60 21.97
C ALA A 599 18.16 3.06 21.53
N VAL A 600 19.34 3.53 21.11
CA VAL A 600 19.50 4.81 20.42
C VAL A 600 19.05 4.61 18.98
N ILE A 601 18.05 5.36 18.53
CA ILE A 601 17.53 5.29 17.17
C ILE A 601 17.66 6.65 16.52
N TYR A 602 18.34 6.70 15.38
CA TYR A 602 18.49 7.88 14.54
C TYR A 602 17.62 7.77 13.30
N GLN A 603 16.72 8.74 13.09
CA GLN A 603 15.84 8.81 11.94
C GLN A 603 16.38 9.85 10.95
N LEU A 604 16.72 9.42 9.73
CA LEU A 604 17.35 10.29 8.72
C LEU A 604 16.36 11.34 8.20
N ALA A 605 15.08 10.99 8.08
CA ALA A 605 14.05 11.91 7.60
C ALA A 605 13.91 13.17 8.46
N ASN A 606 14.16 13.06 9.77
CA ASN A 606 14.00 14.12 10.76
C ASN A 606 15.32 14.59 11.40
N ALA A 607 16.45 14.01 10.97
CA ALA A 607 17.79 14.18 11.56
C ALA A 607 17.80 14.14 13.10
N SER A 608 17.05 13.20 13.69
CA SER A 608 16.82 13.13 15.13
C SER A 608 17.27 11.79 15.70
N ALA A 609 17.90 11.83 16.88
CA ALA A 609 18.21 10.65 17.69
C ALA A 609 17.41 10.67 19.00
N ALA A 610 16.84 9.54 19.38
CA ALA A 610 16.15 9.36 20.66
C ALA A 610 16.27 7.91 21.17
N LEU A 611 15.99 7.71 22.46
CA LEU A 611 15.88 6.40 23.07
C LEU A 611 14.48 5.80 22.88
N TYR A 612 14.44 4.55 22.48
CA TYR A 612 13.23 3.75 22.42
C TYR A 612 13.42 2.46 23.22
N ASN A 613 12.41 2.10 24.01
CA ASN A 613 12.30 0.82 24.68
C ASN A 613 11.82 -0.23 23.67
N LEU A 614 12.57 -1.33 23.57
CA LEU A 614 12.28 -2.40 22.63
C LEU A 614 11.55 -3.54 23.36
N GLU A 615 10.22 -3.42 23.50
CA GLU A 615 9.40 -4.31 24.32
C GLU A 615 9.01 -5.60 23.59
N VAL A 616 8.60 -5.49 22.33
CA VAL A 616 8.24 -6.63 21.47
C VAL A 616 8.78 -6.44 20.06
N ALA A 617 8.87 -7.54 19.30
CA ALA A 617 9.51 -7.61 17.98
C ALA A 617 8.72 -7.01 16.82
N ALA A 618 7.65 -6.28 17.10
CA ALA A 618 6.85 -5.61 16.09
C ALA A 618 6.94 -4.09 16.28
N PRO A 619 6.66 -3.28 15.24
CA PRO A 619 6.79 -1.83 15.30
C PRO A 619 5.98 -1.17 16.43
N ASP A 620 4.86 -1.78 16.83
CA ASP A 620 4.04 -1.40 17.98
C ASP A 620 4.73 -1.62 19.34
N GLY A 621 5.73 -2.50 19.39
CA GLY A 621 6.58 -2.74 20.55
C GLY A 621 7.78 -1.81 20.67
N VAL A 622 7.97 -0.89 19.72
CA VAL A 622 9.04 0.10 19.75
C VAL A 622 8.47 1.35 20.41
N VAL A 623 8.55 1.38 21.74
CA VAL A 623 7.94 2.41 22.56
C VAL A 623 8.94 3.53 22.81
N TYR A 624 8.57 4.78 22.58
CA TYR A 624 9.42 5.91 22.93
C TYR A 624 9.74 5.90 24.43
N ALA A 625 11.01 5.95 24.80
CA ALA A 625 11.38 5.91 26.22
C ALA A 625 10.96 7.23 26.88
N ALA A 626 10.10 7.18 27.90
CA ALA A 626 9.63 8.37 28.61
C ALA A 626 10.79 9.13 29.29
N ASP A 627 11.79 8.39 29.76
CA ASP A 627 13.02 8.94 30.33
C ASP A 627 14.17 8.84 29.31
N GLN A 628 14.67 9.99 28.88
CA GLN A 628 15.76 10.13 27.91
C GLN A 628 17.13 10.37 28.58
N SER A 629 17.22 10.31 29.91
CA SER A 629 18.43 10.68 30.68
C SER A 629 19.69 9.85 30.34
N SER A 630 19.51 8.65 29.76
CA SER A 630 20.62 7.80 29.30
C SER A 630 21.24 8.25 27.96
N LEU A 631 20.68 9.25 27.29
CA LEU A 631 21.18 9.75 26.00
C LEU A 631 21.21 11.27 25.97
N ARG A 632 22.40 11.83 25.74
CA ARG A 632 22.56 13.25 25.43
C ARG A 632 23.23 13.42 24.08
N VAL A 633 22.44 13.77 23.07
CA VAL A 633 22.94 14.08 21.72
C VAL A 633 23.68 15.42 21.72
N ILE A 634 24.87 15.45 21.13
CA ILE A 634 25.77 16.61 21.10
C ILE A 634 25.79 17.21 19.70
N GLU A 635 26.03 16.36 18.69
CA GLU A 635 26.05 16.78 17.29
C GLU A 635 25.43 15.67 16.44
N SER A 636 24.74 16.03 15.35
CA SER A 636 24.45 15.07 14.30
C SER A 636 24.47 15.75 12.94
N SER A 637 24.92 15.02 11.91
CA SER A 637 25.01 15.52 10.54
C SER A 637 24.71 14.42 9.53
N VAL A 638 24.19 14.83 8.38
CA VAL A 638 23.95 13.97 7.21
C VAL A 638 24.54 14.66 5.99
N VAL A 639 25.59 14.08 5.41
CA VAL A 639 26.28 14.63 4.22
C VAL A 639 26.51 13.48 3.23
N ASP A 640 26.01 13.61 2.00
CA ASP A 640 26.16 12.61 0.93
C ASP A 640 25.74 11.17 1.31
N GLY A 641 24.66 11.04 2.10
CA GLY A 641 24.17 9.72 2.57
C GLY A 641 25.00 9.11 3.70
N LYS A 642 26.04 9.80 4.18
CA LYS A 642 26.79 9.45 5.38
C LYS A 642 26.21 10.19 6.59
N VAL A 643 25.83 9.44 7.61
CA VAL A 643 25.32 10.00 8.87
C VAL A 643 26.39 9.95 9.93
N VAL A 644 26.56 11.03 10.69
CA VAL A 644 27.41 11.07 11.88
C VAL A 644 26.55 11.53 13.06
N LEU A 645 26.49 10.72 14.11
CA LEU A 645 25.78 11.01 15.37
C LEU A 645 26.78 10.98 16.52
N LEU A 646 26.99 12.12 17.18
CA LEU A 646 27.81 12.27 18.37
C LEU A 646 26.92 12.45 19.60
N TYR A 647 27.09 11.61 20.62
CA TYR A 647 26.34 11.69 21.86
C TYR A 647 27.17 11.22 23.06
N GLU A 648 26.78 11.63 24.27
CA GLU A 648 27.30 11.09 25.52
C GLU A 648 26.23 10.28 26.26
N ARG A 649 26.70 9.27 27.00
CA ARG A 649 25.87 8.38 27.81
C ARG A 649 26.61 8.00 29.10
N PRO A 650 25.94 7.90 30.26
CA PRO A 650 26.58 7.41 31.49
C PRO A 650 27.04 5.94 31.39
N LEU A 651 28.10 5.59 32.11
CA LEU A 651 28.58 4.20 32.20
C LEU A 651 27.63 3.32 33.00
N ALA A 652 27.06 3.86 34.08
CA ALA A 652 26.04 3.19 34.88
C ALA A 652 24.68 3.27 34.19
N ALA A 653 23.87 2.22 34.35
CA ALA A 653 22.47 2.25 33.95
C ALA A 653 21.72 3.32 34.78
N VAL A 654 21.14 4.31 34.10
CA VAL A 654 20.42 5.43 34.75
C VAL A 654 18.93 5.13 34.91
N THR A 655 18.38 4.34 33.99
CA THR A 655 16.96 3.95 33.99
C THR A 655 16.81 2.43 34.05
N ALA A 656 15.60 1.95 34.36
CA ALA A 656 15.31 0.51 34.45
C ALA A 656 15.48 -0.23 33.11
N THR A 657 15.44 0.49 31.99
CA THR A 657 15.68 -0.06 30.64
C THR A 657 17.08 0.24 30.12
N ASP A 658 17.95 0.84 30.94
CA ASP A 658 19.32 1.12 30.57
C ASP A 658 20.26 -0.01 31.00
N VAL A 659 21.35 -0.24 30.26
CA VAL A 659 22.28 -1.35 30.50
C VAL A 659 23.68 -0.84 30.79
N ALA A 660 24.23 -1.11 31.98
CA ALA A 660 25.56 -0.60 32.34
C ALA A 660 26.65 -1.10 31.38
N ILE A 661 27.61 -0.23 31.03
CA ILE A 661 28.78 -0.59 30.22
C ILE A 661 29.87 -1.13 31.13
N SER A 662 30.44 -2.28 30.77
CA SER A 662 31.60 -2.81 31.48
C SER A 662 32.87 -2.08 31.06
N THR A 663 33.64 -1.61 32.04
CA THR A 663 34.96 -0.98 31.82
C THR A 663 36.11 -1.98 31.80
N THR A 664 35.84 -3.25 32.09
CA THR A 664 36.86 -4.33 32.23
C THR A 664 36.63 -5.52 31.31
N GLY A 665 35.42 -5.68 30.73
CA GLY A 665 35.05 -6.78 29.85
C GLY A 665 34.28 -6.31 28.61
N PRO A 666 34.05 -7.20 27.63
CA PRO A 666 33.27 -6.88 26.44
C PRO A 666 31.83 -6.54 26.83
N THR A 667 31.22 -5.62 26.09
CA THR A 667 29.82 -5.24 26.23
C THR A 667 29.12 -5.47 24.89
N ASN A 668 28.00 -6.19 24.89
CA ASN A 668 27.22 -6.44 23.68
C ASN A 668 26.62 -5.12 23.15
N VAL A 669 26.88 -4.83 21.88
CA VAL A 669 26.26 -3.74 21.13
C VAL A 669 25.49 -4.34 19.97
N ASN A 670 24.16 -4.30 20.07
CA ASN A 670 23.28 -4.65 18.98
C ASN A 670 23.07 -3.44 18.07
N TRP A 671 22.87 -3.67 16.78
CA TRP A 671 22.63 -2.61 15.81
C TRP A 671 21.67 -3.04 14.72
N ALA A 672 21.03 -2.06 14.09
CA ALA A 672 20.09 -2.25 13.01
C ALA A 672 20.03 -1.04 12.07
N VAL A 673 19.64 -1.27 10.81
CA VAL A 673 19.41 -0.26 9.78
C VAL A 673 18.14 -0.63 9.04
N GLY A 674 17.25 0.35 8.80
CA GLY A 674 16.06 0.18 7.98
C GLY A 674 16.07 1.10 6.77
N TYR A 675 15.37 0.67 5.72
CA TYR A 675 15.21 1.35 4.43
C TYR A 675 13.80 1.91 4.21
N THR A 676 12.91 1.70 5.18
CA THR A 676 11.52 2.22 5.22
C THR A 676 11.32 3.16 6.41
N THR A 677 10.22 3.94 6.44
CA THR A 677 9.97 4.92 7.51
C THR A 677 9.87 4.24 8.88
N PHE A 678 10.65 4.72 9.86
CA PHE A 678 10.59 4.25 11.23
C PHE A 678 9.27 4.66 11.94
N PRO A 679 8.70 3.85 12.86
CA PRO A 679 9.12 2.51 13.24
C PRO A 679 8.69 1.46 12.20
N ASP A 680 9.65 0.66 11.75
CA ASP A 680 9.42 -0.51 10.91
C ASP A 680 10.47 -1.57 11.24
N TYR A 681 10.36 -2.74 10.62
CA TYR A 681 11.39 -3.76 10.71
C TYR A 681 12.69 -3.27 10.06
N HIS A 682 13.83 -3.60 10.66
CA HIS A 682 15.14 -3.34 10.06
C HIS A 682 15.40 -4.26 8.86
N ASP A 683 16.13 -3.76 7.86
CA ASP A 683 16.59 -4.53 6.71
C ASP A 683 17.93 -5.22 7.00
N VAL A 684 18.78 -4.59 7.81
CA VAL A 684 20.11 -5.09 8.19
C VAL A 684 20.28 -4.97 9.70
N GLN A 685 20.93 -5.94 10.33
CA GLN A 685 21.07 -6.04 11.77
C GLN A 685 22.31 -6.86 12.17
N GLY A 686 22.81 -6.65 13.38
CA GLY A 686 23.86 -7.47 13.95
C GLY A 686 24.11 -7.21 15.43
N CYS A 687 25.05 -7.95 15.99
CA CYS A 687 25.58 -7.76 17.33
C CYS A 687 27.10 -7.86 17.27
N VAL A 688 27.80 -7.06 18.06
CA VAL A 688 29.24 -7.17 18.26
C VAL A 688 29.59 -6.90 19.73
N ASP A 689 30.61 -7.59 20.21
CA ASP A 689 31.22 -7.30 21.52
C ASP A 689 32.16 -6.10 21.40
N VAL A 690 31.84 -5.02 22.09
CA VAL A 690 32.65 -3.78 22.10
C VAL A 690 33.38 -3.64 23.43
N HIS A 691 34.68 -3.44 23.37
CA HIS A 691 35.51 -3.08 24.52
C HIS A 691 35.65 -1.56 24.61
N PHE A 692 34.92 -0.94 25.53
CA PHE A 692 35.02 0.49 25.79
C PHE A 692 36.28 0.79 26.59
N LYS A 693 37.19 1.61 26.06
CA LYS A 693 38.47 1.94 26.69
C LYS A 693 38.57 3.45 26.95
N ALA A 694 39.25 3.82 28.03
CA ALA A 694 39.77 5.17 28.21
C ALA A 694 40.98 5.37 27.28
N SER A 695 41.16 6.58 26.73
CA SER A 695 42.15 6.83 25.69
C SER A 695 43.60 6.63 26.20
N ALA A 696 44.22 5.50 25.81
CA ALA A 696 45.61 5.31 25.37
C ALA A 696 46.06 3.85 25.57
N THR A 697 46.00 3.03 24.51
CA THR A 697 47.10 2.19 23.98
C THR A 697 46.55 1.21 22.94
N THR A 698 47.13 1.30 21.75
CA THR A 698 47.06 0.34 20.65
C THR A 698 47.32 -1.09 21.14
N VAL A 699 46.32 -1.96 20.98
CA VAL A 699 46.50 -3.42 20.99
C VAL A 699 45.75 -3.97 19.79
N GLN A 700 46.51 -4.45 18.81
CA GLN A 700 46.04 -5.32 17.75
C GLN A 700 45.50 -6.62 18.38
N VAL A 701 44.26 -6.99 18.07
CA VAL A 701 43.69 -8.31 18.39
C VAL A 701 43.24 -8.95 17.06
N PRO A 702 43.49 -10.24 16.82
CA PRO A 702 43.35 -10.89 15.52
C PRO A 702 41.88 -11.09 15.13
N PRO A 703 41.57 -11.39 13.86
CA PRO A 703 40.21 -11.62 13.41
C PRO A 703 39.70 -12.92 14.04
N THR A 704 38.76 -12.80 14.97
CA THR A 704 37.92 -13.92 15.38
C THR A 704 36.57 -13.78 14.70
N ASP A 705 36.24 -14.82 13.94
CA ASP A 705 35.02 -15.02 13.16
C ASP A 705 33.75 -14.48 13.85
N ILE A 706 33.04 -13.56 13.20
CA ILE A 706 31.70 -13.14 13.62
C ILE A 706 30.73 -13.46 12.50
N SER A 707 29.78 -14.33 12.84
CA SER A 707 28.70 -14.79 11.99
C SER A 707 27.73 -13.66 11.64
N THR A 708 27.62 -13.36 10.36
CA THR A 708 26.45 -12.69 9.75
C THR A 708 25.16 -13.36 10.25
N THR A 709 24.09 -12.62 10.60
CA THR A 709 22.76 -13.22 10.79
C THR A 709 22.19 -13.64 9.43
N SER A 710 22.73 -14.75 8.92
CA SER A 710 22.12 -15.59 7.92
C SER A 710 20.72 -15.96 8.39
N ILE A 711 19.76 -16.04 7.45
CA ILE A 711 18.51 -16.81 7.60
C ILE A 711 18.81 -18.02 8.49
N VAL A 712 18.21 -18.12 9.68
CA VAL A 712 18.52 -19.22 10.60
C VAL A 712 18.04 -20.50 9.92
N PRO A 713 18.95 -21.31 9.36
CA PRO A 713 18.55 -22.47 8.60
C PRO A 713 18.14 -23.53 9.61
N THR A 714 16.90 -23.99 9.54
CA THR A 714 16.47 -25.06 10.43
C THR A 714 17.00 -26.40 9.97
N PHE A 715 17.29 -27.28 10.92
CA PHE A 715 17.66 -28.67 10.64
C PHE A 715 16.52 -29.53 10.06
N THR A 716 15.33 -28.98 9.83
CA THR A 716 14.15 -29.73 9.36
C THR A 716 14.43 -30.50 8.06
N VAL A 717 15.09 -29.86 7.09
CA VAL A 717 15.44 -30.51 5.80
C VAL A 717 16.44 -31.65 6.01
N THR A 718 17.46 -31.43 6.83
CA THR A 718 18.49 -32.44 7.15
C THR A 718 17.90 -33.61 7.91
N ILE A 719 17.03 -33.36 8.90
CA ILE A 719 16.33 -34.41 9.66
C ILE A 719 15.46 -35.22 8.71
N ALA A 720 14.65 -34.57 7.88
CA ALA A 720 13.79 -35.25 6.90
C ALA A 720 14.60 -36.13 5.93
N ALA A 721 15.70 -35.60 5.38
CA ALA A 721 16.58 -36.33 4.46
C ALA A 721 17.25 -37.53 5.15
N THR A 722 17.73 -37.36 6.37
CA THR A 722 18.38 -38.42 7.15
C THR A 722 17.36 -39.50 7.51
N THR A 723 16.16 -39.12 7.97
CA THR A 723 15.07 -40.05 8.26
C THR A 723 14.67 -40.85 7.02
N PHE A 724 14.50 -40.19 5.86
CA PHE A 724 14.18 -40.89 4.62
C PHE A 724 15.31 -41.84 4.18
N ALA A 725 16.58 -41.44 4.31
CA ALA A 725 17.72 -42.29 3.99
C ALA A 725 17.76 -43.54 4.88
N ILE A 726 17.53 -43.41 6.19
CA ILE A 726 17.45 -44.54 7.11
C ILE A 726 16.28 -45.46 6.73
N MET A 727 15.09 -44.89 6.46
CA MET A 727 13.94 -45.67 5.99
C MET A 727 14.27 -46.44 4.71
N ALA A 728 14.90 -45.79 3.73
CA ALA A 728 15.27 -46.40 2.46
C ALA A 728 16.30 -47.52 2.63
N ILE A 729 17.33 -47.33 3.45
CA ILE A 729 18.35 -48.36 3.74
C ILE A 729 17.71 -49.56 4.42
N LEU A 730 16.90 -49.35 5.47
CA LEU A 730 16.20 -50.43 6.15
C LEU A 730 15.20 -51.14 5.23
N GLY A 731 14.53 -50.39 4.34
CA GLY A 731 13.66 -50.94 3.31
C GLY A 731 14.41 -51.84 2.35
N VAL A 732 15.56 -51.39 1.84
CA VAL A 732 16.40 -52.17 0.91
C VAL A 732 16.91 -53.44 1.59
N ILE A 733 17.36 -53.35 2.84
CA ILE A 733 17.75 -54.51 3.64
C ILE A 733 16.56 -55.46 3.79
N ALA A 734 15.39 -54.98 4.23
CA ALA A 734 14.21 -55.81 4.44
C ALA A 734 13.67 -56.46 3.15
N THR A 735 13.95 -55.84 1.99
CA THR A 735 13.47 -56.27 0.67
C THR A 735 14.44 -57.25 -0.01
N HIS A 736 15.74 -57.01 0.09
CA HIS A 736 16.76 -57.73 -0.68
C HIS A 736 17.69 -58.60 0.17
N ALA A 737 17.79 -58.37 1.48
CA ALA A 737 18.66 -59.13 2.37
C ALA A 737 17.82 -59.95 3.37
N GLY A 738 17.98 -61.28 3.39
CA GLY A 738 17.33 -62.17 4.36
C GLY A 738 15.82 -62.42 4.13
N ASP A 739 15.29 -63.52 4.68
CA ASP A 739 13.86 -63.86 4.63
C ASP A 739 13.14 -63.34 5.90
N PHE A 740 12.94 -62.02 5.99
CA PHE A 740 12.30 -61.37 7.13
C PHE A 740 10.76 -61.52 7.12
N THR A 741 10.27 -62.75 7.02
CA THR A 741 8.83 -63.06 6.91
C THR A 741 8.01 -62.50 8.09
N TRP A 742 8.58 -62.55 9.30
CA TRP A 742 7.97 -61.99 10.50
C TRP A 742 7.75 -60.47 10.40
N ALA A 743 8.61 -59.73 9.71
CA ALA A 743 8.47 -58.28 9.52
C ALA A 743 7.58 -57.95 8.31
N ASN A 744 7.67 -58.76 7.25
CA ASN A 744 7.08 -58.46 5.94
C ASN A 744 5.64 -58.95 5.75
N HIS A 745 5.17 -59.91 6.54
CA HIS A 745 3.83 -60.50 6.38
C HIS A 745 2.96 -60.44 7.64
N LYS A 746 3.56 -60.46 8.84
CA LYS A 746 2.81 -60.42 10.10
C LYS A 746 2.20 -59.04 10.35
N ARG A 747 0.92 -59.03 10.71
CA ARG A 747 0.12 -57.83 11.00
C ARG A 747 0.10 -57.49 12.47
N VAL A 748 -0.19 -56.23 12.80
CA VAL A 748 -0.12 -55.71 14.18
C VAL A 748 -1.26 -56.23 15.06
N THR A 749 -2.49 -56.13 14.56
CA THR A 749 -3.71 -56.47 15.29
C THR A 749 -4.71 -57.15 14.38
N THR A 750 -5.69 -57.82 14.99
CA THR A 750 -6.90 -58.26 14.30
C THR A 750 -7.71 -57.05 13.82
N PRO A 751 -8.52 -57.19 12.76
CA PRO A 751 -9.41 -56.12 12.32
C PRO A 751 -10.59 -55.93 13.30
N PRO A 752 -11.25 -54.76 13.30
CA PRO A 752 -12.38 -54.47 14.17
C PRO A 752 -13.55 -55.43 13.94
N THR A 753 -14.14 -55.94 15.02
CA THR A 753 -15.30 -56.87 14.95
C THR A 753 -16.62 -56.15 14.65
N SER A 754 -16.72 -54.86 14.93
CA SER A 754 -17.92 -54.03 14.71
C SER A 754 -17.56 -52.65 14.16
N ASN A 755 -18.52 -51.98 13.51
CA ASN A 755 -18.36 -50.57 13.13
C ASN A 755 -18.64 -49.68 14.34
N HIS A 756 -17.59 -49.26 15.04
CA HIS A 756 -17.59 -48.25 16.09
C HIS A 756 -16.84 -46.98 15.62
N PHE A 757 -16.88 -45.89 16.38
CA PHE A 757 -16.31 -44.59 15.99
C PHE A 757 -14.83 -44.66 15.54
N PHE A 758 -14.02 -45.52 16.18
CA PHE A 758 -12.61 -45.72 15.84
C PHE A 758 -12.33 -46.90 14.90
N ALA A 759 -13.37 -47.51 14.32
CA ALA A 759 -13.20 -48.72 13.50
C ALA A 759 -12.29 -48.50 12.29
N ASP A 760 -12.30 -47.32 11.66
CA ASP A 760 -11.45 -47.03 10.51
C ASP A 760 -9.96 -46.88 10.90
N VAL A 761 -9.70 -46.33 12.08
CA VAL A 761 -8.35 -46.25 12.65
C VAL A 761 -7.87 -47.66 13.00
N HIS A 762 -8.71 -48.45 13.66
CA HIS A 762 -8.39 -49.84 14.00
C HIS A 762 -8.17 -50.70 12.74
N GLN A 763 -8.97 -50.51 11.69
CA GLN A 763 -8.78 -51.17 10.40
C GLN A 763 -7.46 -50.76 9.74
N THR A 764 -7.03 -49.50 9.87
CA THR A 764 -5.72 -49.07 9.39
C THR A 764 -4.60 -49.81 10.15
N LEU A 765 -4.70 -49.90 11.48
CA LEU A 765 -3.72 -50.60 12.31
C LEU A 765 -3.65 -52.10 11.97
N SER A 766 -4.77 -52.74 11.67
CA SER A 766 -4.79 -54.15 11.24
C SER A 766 -4.28 -54.36 9.81
N ASP A 767 -4.24 -53.31 8.99
CA ASP A 767 -3.65 -53.29 7.65
C ASP A 767 -2.16 -52.89 7.66
N LEU A 768 -1.58 -52.60 8.82
CA LEU A 768 -0.13 -52.39 9.00
C LEU A 768 0.60 -53.72 9.25
N LYS A 769 1.77 -53.84 8.62
CA LYS A 769 2.73 -54.93 8.87
C LYS A 769 3.72 -54.54 9.96
N LEU A 770 4.34 -55.51 10.64
CA LEU A 770 5.35 -55.23 11.68
C LEU A 770 6.54 -54.39 11.15
N GLY A 771 7.03 -54.66 9.94
CA GLY A 771 8.11 -53.85 9.33
C GLY A 771 7.68 -52.41 9.01
N GLU A 772 6.41 -52.22 8.64
CA GLU A 772 5.85 -50.89 8.39
C GLU A 772 5.75 -50.06 9.69
N ILE A 773 5.60 -50.70 10.85
CA ILE A 773 5.64 -50.01 12.15
C ILE A 773 7.00 -49.34 12.38
N VAL A 774 8.10 -49.96 11.97
CA VAL A 774 9.44 -49.36 12.08
C VAL A 774 9.51 -48.05 11.30
N VAL A 775 8.98 -48.04 10.07
CA VAL A 775 8.89 -46.83 9.24
C VAL A 775 8.00 -45.77 9.90
N VAL A 776 6.82 -46.17 10.42
CA VAL A 776 5.93 -45.25 11.14
C VAL A 776 6.60 -44.66 12.39
N TRP A 777 7.33 -45.47 13.17
CA TRP A 777 8.08 -44.99 14.33
C TRP A 777 9.19 -44.04 13.96
N LEU A 778 9.97 -44.32 12.92
CA LEU A 778 11.00 -43.41 12.42
C LEU A 778 10.40 -42.07 12.00
N TYR A 779 9.23 -42.09 11.38
CA TYR A 779 8.50 -40.87 11.04
C TYR A 779 8.04 -40.11 12.29
N ILE A 780 7.41 -40.78 13.26
CA ILE A 780 6.98 -40.17 14.53
C ILE A 780 8.17 -39.59 15.29
N ALA A 781 9.27 -40.33 15.38
CA ALA A 781 10.51 -39.86 16.00
C ALA A 781 11.02 -38.60 15.30
N SER A 782 10.98 -38.55 13.96
CA SER A 782 11.37 -37.35 13.21
C SER A 782 10.48 -36.14 13.49
N LEU A 783 9.17 -36.32 13.71
CA LEU A 783 8.28 -35.21 14.11
C LEU A 783 8.70 -34.63 15.46
N ILE A 784 9.01 -35.51 16.43
CA ILE A 784 9.49 -35.12 17.77
C ILE A 784 10.85 -34.43 17.66
N THR A 785 11.79 -35.00 16.90
CA THR A 785 13.12 -34.42 16.68
C THR A 785 13.03 -33.06 15.99
N VAL A 786 12.18 -32.90 14.97
CA VAL A 786 11.95 -31.60 14.32
C VAL A 786 11.41 -30.59 15.33
N ALA A 787 10.35 -30.93 16.06
CA ALA A 787 9.78 -30.04 17.08
C ALA A 787 10.83 -29.65 18.14
N ALA A 788 11.53 -30.62 18.73
CA ALA A 788 12.57 -30.38 19.71
C ALA A 788 13.73 -29.54 19.15
N SER A 789 14.17 -29.82 17.92
CA SER A 789 15.25 -29.06 17.27
C SER A 789 14.85 -27.60 17.03
N VAL A 790 13.60 -27.34 16.64
CA VAL A 790 13.11 -25.98 16.41
C VAL A 790 12.99 -25.26 17.75
N LEU A 791 12.44 -25.90 18.79
CA LEU A 791 12.38 -25.32 20.13
C LEU A 791 13.78 -24.99 20.68
N ALA A 792 14.76 -25.87 20.44
CA ALA A 792 16.15 -25.65 20.85
C ALA A 792 16.87 -24.54 20.06
N GLN A 793 16.54 -24.36 18.77
CA GLN A 793 17.10 -23.30 17.92
C GLN A 793 16.52 -21.90 18.23
N PHE A 794 15.37 -21.83 18.91
CA PHE A 794 14.71 -20.57 19.26
C PHE A 794 14.42 -20.46 20.77
N PRO A 795 15.44 -20.52 21.65
CA PRO A 795 15.27 -20.63 23.10
C PRO A 795 14.63 -19.37 23.74
N GLY A 796 14.68 -18.21 23.06
CA GLY A 796 14.08 -16.95 23.51
C GLY A 796 12.66 -16.69 23.01
N ALA A 797 12.06 -17.59 22.22
CA ALA A 797 10.71 -17.37 21.67
C ALA A 797 9.64 -17.46 22.77
N THR A 798 8.61 -16.59 22.69
CA THR A 798 7.43 -16.72 23.55
C THR A 798 6.76 -18.08 23.33
N PRO A 799 6.04 -18.65 24.33
CA PRO A 799 5.43 -19.98 24.19
C PRO A 799 4.56 -20.11 22.93
N THR A 800 3.72 -19.10 22.64
CA THR A 800 2.89 -19.06 21.43
C THR A 800 3.74 -19.08 20.16
N ARG A 801 4.82 -18.29 20.11
CA ARG A 801 5.71 -18.24 18.95
C ARG A 801 6.50 -19.54 18.77
N ALA A 802 6.96 -20.14 19.87
CA ALA A 802 7.68 -21.40 19.87
C ALA A 802 6.79 -22.53 19.32
N TRP A 803 5.54 -22.61 19.76
CA TRP A 803 4.57 -23.58 19.24
C TRP A 803 4.17 -23.29 17.79
N ALA A 804 4.04 -22.02 17.40
CA ALA A 804 3.82 -21.63 16.01
C ALA A 804 4.95 -22.12 15.09
N LEU A 805 6.21 -21.94 15.49
CA LEU A 805 7.37 -22.42 14.74
C LEU A 805 7.40 -23.95 14.69
N ALA A 806 7.24 -24.63 15.82
CA ALA A 806 7.26 -26.09 15.89
C ALA A 806 6.16 -26.71 15.01
N THR A 807 4.93 -26.21 15.10
CA THR A 807 3.79 -26.72 14.31
C THR A 807 3.94 -26.43 12.82
N GLY A 808 4.51 -25.29 12.44
CA GLY A 808 4.84 -24.97 11.04
C GLY A 808 5.86 -25.94 10.44
N HIS A 809 6.92 -26.28 11.20
CA HIS A 809 7.94 -27.24 10.75
C HIS A 809 7.47 -28.70 10.78
N VAL A 810 6.61 -29.08 11.73
CA VAL A 810 5.93 -30.39 11.75
C VAL A 810 4.98 -30.53 10.54
N SER A 811 4.28 -29.44 10.19
CA SER A 811 3.49 -29.38 8.96
C SER A 811 4.38 -29.52 7.73
N LEU A 812 5.49 -28.80 7.66
CA LEU A 812 6.47 -28.92 6.56
C LEU A 812 7.01 -30.35 6.41
N LEU A 813 7.38 -31.02 7.50
CA LEU A 813 7.83 -32.42 7.45
C LEU A 813 6.74 -33.33 6.85
N SER A 814 5.49 -33.14 7.28
CA SER A 814 4.36 -33.90 6.73
C SER A 814 4.14 -33.63 5.23
N LEU A 815 4.32 -32.37 4.78
CA LEU A 815 4.23 -31.97 3.38
C LEU A 815 5.36 -32.54 2.53
N MET A 816 6.57 -32.70 3.06
CA MET A 816 7.66 -33.34 2.33
C MET A 816 7.34 -34.81 2.04
N PHE A 817 6.81 -35.52 3.05
CA PHE A 817 6.53 -36.95 2.94
C PHE A 817 5.21 -37.25 2.21
N ILE A 818 4.21 -36.36 2.22
CA ILE A 818 2.88 -36.63 1.61
C ILE A 818 2.94 -36.87 0.10
N LEU A 819 3.88 -36.22 -0.61
CA LEU A 819 4.02 -36.35 -2.07
C LEU A 819 4.73 -37.64 -2.48
N LEU A 820 5.59 -38.20 -1.63
CA LEU A 820 6.38 -39.38 -1.95
C LEU A 820 5.49 -40.60 -2.30
N PRO A 821 4.51 -41.02 -1.47
CA PRO A 821 3.59 -42.11 -1.80
C PRO A 821 2.81 -41.96 -3.12
N VAL A 822 2.64 -40.73 -3.61
CA VAL A 822 1.86 -40.45 -4.84
C VAL A 822 2.71 -40.64 -6.10
N ALA A 823 4.04 -40.63 -5.96
CA ALA A 823 4.96 -40.88 -7.07
C ALA A 823 4.82 -42.34 -7.54
N ARG A 824 4.11 -42.58 -8.65
CA ARG A 824 3.82 -43.94 -9.12
C ARG A 824 5.04 -44.51 -9.85
N GLY A 825 5.42 -45.75 -9.53
CA GLY A 825 6.45 -46.50 -10.24
C GLY A 825 7.04 -47.64 -9.41
N GLU A 826 7.90 -48.43 -10.02
CA GLU A 826 8.53 -49.63 -9.43
C GLU A 826 9.60 -49.31 -8.37
N HIS A 827 10.01 -48.04 -8.25
CA HIS A 827 11.01 -47.61 -7.27
C HIS A 827 10.59 -47.89 -5.82
N TRP A 828 9.30 -47.83 -5.49
CA TRP A 828 8.82 -48.23 -4.16
C TRP A 828 8.88 -49.75 -3.94
N GLU A 829 8.65 -50.53 -4.99
CA GLU A 829 8.77 -52.00 -4.93
C GLU A 829 10.22 -52.41 -4.73
N TRP A 830 11.16 -51.65 -5.31
CA TRP A 830 12.58 -51.87 -5.11
C TRP A 830 13.06 -51.41 -3.72
N LEU A 831 12.60 -50.23 -3.25
CA LEU A 831 13.02 -49.67 -1.96
C LEU A 831 12.41 -50.39 -0.76
N PHE A 832 11.13 -50.73 -0.81
CA PHE A 832 10.37 -51.22 0.36
C PHE A 832 9.65 -52.55 0.10
N GLY A 833 9.79 -53.15 -1.08
CA GLY A 833 9.07 -54.37 -1.43
C GLY A 833 7.55 -54.19 -1.55
N ILE A 834 7.06 -52.95 -1.57
CA ILE A 834 5.65 -52.59 -1.61
C ILE A 834 5.36 -51.69 -2.81
N SER A 835 4.27 -51.99 -3.50
CA SER A 835 3.81 -51.24 -4.67
C SER A 835 3.08 -49.95 -4.29
N HIS A 836 3.08 -48.97 -5.20
CA HIS A 836 2.69 -47.59 -4.91
C HIS A 836 1.28 -47.45 -4.31
N GLU A 837 0.32 -48.25 -4.78
CA GLU A 837 -1.08 -48.17 -4.36
C GLU A 837 -1.26 -48.52 -2.88
N ARG A 838 -0.35 -49.32 -2.34
CA ARG A 838 -0.30 -49.65 -0.91
C ARG A 838 0.32 -48.56 -0.07
N LEU A 839 1.15 -47.69 -0.67
CA LEU A 839 1.67 -46.51 0.02
C LEU A 839 0.61 -45.40 0.16
N ILE A 840 -0.48 -45.42 -0.63
CA ILE A 840 -1.54 -44.41 -0.57
C ILE A 840 -2.17 -44.33 0.83
N LYS A 841 -2.16 -45.41 1.62
CA LYS A 841 -2.58 -45.36 3.04
C LYS A 841 -1.78 -44.33 3.83
N TYR A 842 -0.47 -44.20 3.58
CA TYR A 842 0.39 -43.19 4.19
C TYR A 842 0.08 -41.79 3.67
N HIS A 843 -0.16 -41.61 2.37
CA HIS A 843 -0.59 -40.33 1.80
C HIS A 843 -1.81 -39.75 2.55
N ARG A 844 -2.82 -40.60 2.80
CA ARG A 844 -4.04 -40.20 3.53
C ARG A 844 -3.74 -39.72 4.95
N TRP A 845 -2.91 -40.45 5.69
CA TRP A 845 -2.56 -40.09 7.06
C TRP A 845 -1.64 -38.87 7.14
N LEU A 846 -0.65 -38.78 6.26
CA LEU A 846 0.23 -37.61 6.13
C LEU A 846 -0.56 -36.36 5.77
N GLY A 847 -1.56 -36.46 4.88
CA GLY A 847 -2.47 -35.36 4.56
C GLY A 847 -3.28 -34.87 5.74
N ARG A 848 -3.83 -35.79 6.55
CA ARG A 848 -4.54 -35.44 7.79
C ARG A 848 -3.61 -34.72 8.78
N LEU A 849 -2.42 -35.28 9.02
CA LEU A 849 -1.43 -34.68 9.93
C LEU A 849 -0.98 -33.30 9.44
N PHE A 850 -0.71 -33.16 8.14
CA PHE A 850 -0.33 -31.89 7.51
C PHE A 850 -1.39 -30.81 7.73
N VAL A 851 -2.66 -31.11 7.41
CA VAL A 851 -3.76 -30.13 7.54
C VAL A 851 -4.04 -29.79 9.00
N ILE A 852 -4.00 -30.76 9.93
CA ILE A 852 -4.16 -30.51 11.37
C ILE A 852 -3.02 -29.61 11.89
N ALA A 853 -1.76 -29.94 11.57
CA ALA A 853 -0.62 -29.14 11.99
C ALA A 853 -0.65 -27.73 11.35
N ALA A 854 -1.05 -27.61 10.09
CA ALA A 854 -1.22 -26.33 9.40
C ALA A 854 -2.37 -25.51 10.00
N ALA A 855 -3.47 -26.14 10.42
CA ALA A 855 -4.57 -25.46 11.10
C ALA A 855 -4.12 -24.90 12.45
N ILE A 856 -3.41 -25.69 13.26
CA ILE A 856 -2.84 -25.22 14.53
C ILE A 856 -1.84 -24.08 14.27
N HIS A 857 -0.96 -24.23 13.27
CA HIS A 857 -0.01 -23.18 12.88
C HIS A 857 -0.74 -21.88 12.48
N LEU A 858 -1.82 -21.95 11.70
CA LEU A 858 -2.64 -20.81 11.33
C LEU A 858 -3.34 -20.19 12.55
N CYS A 859 -3.95 -21.00 13.41
CA CYS A 859 -4.62 -20.51 14.63
C CYS A 859 -3.67 -19.75 15.54
N LEU A 860 -2.44 -20.27 15.72
CA LEU A 860 -1.40 -19.61 16.54
C LEU A 860 -0.85 -18.32 15.90
N ASN A 861 -1.04 -18.13 14.59
CA ASN A 861 -0.62 -16.93 13.86
C ASN A 861 -1.80 -16.18 13.22
N TRP A 862 -3.01 -16.30 13.78
CA TRP A 862 -4.23 -15.78 13.14
C TRP A 862 -4.16 -14.29 12.84
N SER A 863 -3.60 -13.50 13.76
CA SER A 863 -3.40 -12.05 13.59
C SER A 863 -2.48 -11.69 12.41
N LEU A 864 -1.67 -12.63 11.94
CA LEU A 864 -0.73 -12.45 10.83
C LEU A 864 -1.26 -13.03 9.52
N ALA A 865 -2.41 -13.72 9.50
CA ALA A 865 -2.87 -14.51 8.34
C ALA A 865 -2.96 -13.70 7.03
N THR A 866 -3.26 -12.40 7.11
CA THR A 866 -3.37 -11.49 5.96
C THR A 866 -2.10 -10.67 5.70
N TYR A 867 -1.03 -10.88 6.48
CA TYR A 867 0.22 -10.15 6.34
C TYR A 867 0.97 -10.58 5.07
N ALA A 868 1.10 -9.65 4.11
CA ALA A 868 1.60 -9.90 2.76
C ALA A 868 3.09 -9.57 2.55
N ARG A 869 3.84 -9.31 3.64
CA ARG A 869 5.29 -9.03 3.60
C ARG A 869 6.06 -10.12 4.34
N SER A 870 7.38 -10.10 4.18
CA SER A 870 8.28 -11.04 4.87
C SER A 870 8.26 -10.81 6.38
N TYR A 871 8.26 -11.89 7.15
CA TYR A 871 8.09 -11.88 8.60
C TYR A 871 9.02 -12.88 9.29
N GLY A 872 9.71 -12.42 10.34
CA GLY A 872 10.55 -13.23 11.21
C GLY A 872 11.85 -13.75 10.59
N THR A 873 12.66 -14.44 11.40
CA THR A 873 14.02 -14.95 11.04
C THR A 873 14.05 -15.99 9.93
N GLN A 874 12.90 -16.53 9.54
CA GLN A 874 12.75 -17.44 8.39
C GLN A 874 12.19 -16.75 7.14
N GLN A 875 11.99 -15.43 7.19
CA GLN A 875 11.54 -14.60 6.07
C GLN A 875 10.26 -15.17 5.41
N VAL A 876 9.27 -15.50 6.24
CA VAL A 876 8.00 -16.10 5.77
C VAL A 876 7.04 -15.02 5.32
N ILE A 877 6.19 -15.28 4.33
CA ILE A 877 5.10 -14.39 3.91
C ILE A 877 3.77 -15.05 4.32
N PRO A 878 3.19 -14.70 5.48
CA PRO A 878 2.00 -15.38 6.04
C PRO A 878 0.79 -15.44 5.11
N PHE A 879 0.54 -14.40 4.31
CA PHE A 879 -0.57 -14.35 3.36
C PHE A 879 -0.59 -15.55 2.40
N TYR A 880 0.56 -15.93 1.83
CA TYR A 880 0.64 -17.11 0.97
C TYR A 880 0.45 -18.41 1.76
N GLY A 881 0.86 -18.45 3.02
CA GLY A 881 0.57 -19.58 3.93
C GLY A 881 -0.93 -19.75 4.20
N PHE A 882 -1.66 -18.64 4.36
CA PHE A 882 -3.11 -18.66 4.51
C PHE A 882 -3.82 -19.16 3.23
N LEU A 883 -3.44 -18.67 2.05
CA LEU A 883 -3.99 -19.17 0.77
C LEU A 883 -3.66 -20.64 0.53
N ALA A 884 -2.46 -21.09 0.90
CA ALA A 884 -2.08 -22.49 0.87
C ALA A 884 -2.98 -23.32 1.79
N PHE A 885 -3.21 -22.87 3.03
CA PHE A 885 -4.10 -23.55 3.96
C PHE A 885 -5.52 -23.69 3.43
N LEU A 886 -6.12 -22.63 2.87
CA LEU A 886 -7.46 -22.70 2.28
C LEU A 886 -7.53 -23.76 1.17
N SER A 887 -6.51 -23.81 0.31
CA SER A 887 -6.41 -24.79 -0.77
C SER A 887 -6.32 -26.23 -0.25
N PHE A 888 -5.46 -26.49 0.73
CA PHE A 888 -5.29 -27.84 1.28
C PHE A 888 -6.45 -28.27 2.20
N ALA A 889 -7.06 -27.33 2.92
CA ALA A 889 -8.23 -27.60 3.75
C ALA A 889 -9.45 -27.98 2.90
N SER A 890 -9.71 -27.26 1.81
CA SER A 890 -10.81 -27.59 0.90
C SER A 890 -10.60 -28.96 0.22
N MET A 891 -9.35 -29.27 -0.15
CA MET A 891 -8.99 -30.59 -0.65
C MET A 891 -9.26 -31.70 0.36
N ALA A 892 -8.97 -31.49 1.65
CA ALA A 892 -9.20 -32.47 2.70
C ALA A 892 -10.69 -32.76 2.90
N ILE A 893 -11.57 -31.76 2.76
CA ILE A 893 -13.03 -31.92 2.82
C ILE A 893 -13.51 -32.83 1.69
N LEU A 894 -13.15 -32.54 0.44
CA LEU A 894 -13.56 -33.37 -0.71
C LEU A 894 -12.91 -34.76 -0.71
N ALA A 895 -11.74 -34.91 -0.07
CA ALA A 895 -11.08 -36.19 0.10
C ALA A 895 -11.71 -37.07 1.20
N TYR A 896 -12.66 -36.54 1.97
CA TYR A 896 -13.39 -37.32 2.97
C TYR A 896 -14.13 -38.49 2.31
N GLU A 897 -14.01 -39.69 2.89
CA GLU A 897 -14.38 -40.95 2.21
C GLU A 897 -15.81 -40.96 1.68
N THR A 898 -16.77 -40.50 2.48
CA THR A 898 -18.19 -40.47 2.08
C THR A 898 -18.43 -39.54 0.89
N ILE A 899 -17.76 -38.38 0.85
CA ILE A 899 -17.91 -37.39 -0.23
C ILE A 899 -17.19 -37.90 -1.48
N ARG A 900 -15.96 -38.36 -1.33
CA ARG A 900 -15.13 -38.95 -2.39
C ARG A 900 -15.85 -40.08 -3.11
N ARG A 901 -16.46 -41.03 -2.37
CA ARG A 901 -17.17 -42.18 -2.96
C ARG A 901 -18.45 -41.79 -3.70
N LYS A 902 -19.11 -40.70 -3.29
CA LYS A 902 -20.34 -40.22 -3.93
C LYS A 902 -20.06 -39.36 -5.17
N TYR A 903 -18.97 -38.60 -5.15
CA TYR A 903 -18.60 -37.64 -6.20
C TYR A 903 -17.14 -37.82 -6.62
N PHE A 904 -16.78 -39.04 -7.08
CA PHE A 904 -15.39 -39.42 -7.33
C PHE A 904 -14.70 -38.54 -8.38
N GLU A 905 -15.37 -38.27 -9.51
CA GLU A 905 -14.80 -37.44 -10.59
C GLU A 905 -14.54 -36.02 -10.12
N VAL A 906 -15.48 -35.41 -9.39
CA VAL A 906 -15.32 -34.07 -8.80
C VAL A 906 -14.14 -34.03 -7.84
N PHE A 907 -14.07 -34.99 -6.91
CA PHE A 907 -12.93 -35.14 -6.02
C PHE A 907 -11.61 -35.24 -6.81
N TYR A 908 -11.56 -36.13 -7.81
CA TYR A 908 -10.33 -36.42 -8.55
C TYR A 908 -9.78 -35.18 -9.26
N TYR A 909 -10.63 -34.46 -10.00
CA TYR A 909 -10.20 -33.25 -10.72
C TYR A 909 -9.88 -32.10 -9.77
N TYR A 910 -10.74 -31.86 -8.77
CA TYR A 910 -10.53 -30.78 -7.79
C TYR A 910 -9.23 -31.00 -7.01
N HIS A 911 -9.03 -32.20 -6.47
CA HIS A 911 -7.86 -32.53 -5.67
C HIS A 911 -6.57 -32.37 -6.49
N ARG A 912 -6.59 -32.73 -7.78
CA ARG A 912 -5.43 -32.55 -8.66
C ARG A 912 -5.14 -31.07 -8.96
N VAL A 913 -6.13 -30.28 -9.37
CA VAL A 913 -5.92 -28.86 -9.72
C VAL A 913 -5.57 -28.04 -8.48
N VAL A 914 -6.32 -28.19 -7.40
CA VAL A 914 -6.12 -27.40 -6.18
C VAL A 914 -4.84 -27.80 -5.44
N SER A 915 -4.35 -29.05 -5.60
CA SER A 915 -3.02 -29.42 -5.09
C SER A 915 -1.90 -28.59 -5.71
N ILE A 916 -1.98 -28.28 -7.01
CA ILE A 916 -0.98 -27.46 -7.69
C ILE A 916 -1.04 -26.03 -7.17
N LEU A 917 -2.24 -25.46 -7.01
CA LEU A 917 -2.43 -24.13 -6.44
C LEU A 917 -1.90 -24.04 -5.00
N GLY A 918 -2.25 -25.00 -4.15
CA GLY A 918 -1.76 -25.09 -2.77
C GLY A 918 -0.23 -25.21 -2.70
N LEU A 919 0.37 -26.01 -3.60
CA LEU A 919 1.83 -26.13 -3.71
C LEU A 919 2.49 -24.82 -4.15
N VAL A 920 1.91 -24.08 -5.09
CA VAL A 920 2.44 -22.77 -5.50
C VAL A 920 2.42 -21.80 -4.32
N PHE A 921 1.29 -21.67 -3.63
CA PHE A 921 1.18 -20.77 -2.49
C PHE A 921 2.10 -21.16 -1.33
N VAL A 922 2.25 -22.46 -1.02
CA VAL A 922 3.12 -22.87 0.08
C VAL A 922 4.61 -22.68 -0.26
N LEU A 923 5.00 -22.76 -1.53
CA LEU A 923 6.36 -22.42 -1.98
C LEU A 923 6.64 -20.90 -1.88
N LEU A 924 5.63 -20.06 -2.09
CA LEU A 924 5.73 -18.62 -1.90
C LEU A 924 5.73 -18.21 -0.42
N HIS A 925 5.29 -19.10 0.48
CA HIS A 925 5.21 -18.83 1.91
C HIS A 925 6.58 -18.72 2.59
N ALA A 926 7.59 -19.52 2.22
CA ALA A 926 8.91 -19.47 2.86
C ALA A 926 10.05 -20.06 2.02
N GLN A 927 11.28 -19.54 2.17
CA GLN A 927 12.48 -20.11 1.51
C GLN A 927 12.78 -21.55 1.96
N THR A 928 12.62 -21.86 3.25
CA THR A 928 12.86 -23.21 3.77
C THR A 928 11.97 -24.25 3.09
N ILE A 929 10.73 -23.88 2.75
CA ILE A 929 9.79 -24.76 2.05
C ILE A 929 10.27 -25.00 0.61
N ARG A 930 10.75 -23.97 -0.08
CA ARG A 930 11.31 -24.10 -1.44
C ARG A 930 12.44 -25.13 -1.48
N VAL A 931 13.36 -25.08 -0.52
CA VAL A 931 14.47 -26.05 -0.41
C VAL A 931 13.95 -27.44 -0.03
N ALA A 932 13.08 -27.52 0.97
CA ALA A 932 12.52 -28.78 1.47
C ALA A 932 11.76 -29.57 0.39
N MET A 933 11.08 -28.87 -0.53
CA MET A 933 10.23 -29.48 -1.54
C MET A 933 10.97 -29.93 -2.81
N ILE A 934 12.28 -29.64 -2.97
CA ILE A 934 13.05 -30.02 -4.15
C ILE A 934 12.97 -31.53 -4.41
N VAL A 935 13.36 -32.36 -3.43
CA VAL A 935 13.41 -33.82 -3.62
C VAL A 935 12.01 -34.42 -3.87
N PRO A 936 10.97 -34.14 -3.06
CA PRO A 936 9.63 -34.66 -3.32
C PRO A 936 9.08 -34.26 -4.71
N LEU A 937 9.29 -33.00 -5.13
CA LEU A 937 8.83 -32.51 -6.42
C LEU A 937 9.61 -33.12 -7.59
N VAL A 938 10.92 -33.32 -7.46
CA VAL A 938 11.75 -33.99 -8.48
C VAL A 938 11.31 -35.44 -8.64
N VAL A 939 11.10 -36.18 -7.54
CA VAL A 939 10.62 -37.57 -7.59
C VAL A 939 9.23 -37.66 -8.23
N TYR A 940 8.31 -36.77 -7.83
CA TYR A 940 6.98 -36.70 -8.43
C TYR A 940 7.01 -36.32 -9.92
N GLY A 941 7.84 -35.33 -10.29
CA GLY A 941 8.01 -34.86 -11.66
C GLY A 941 8.65 -35.91 -12.57
N ALA A 942 9.72 -36.57 -12.13
CA ALA A 942 10.38 -37.63 -12.86
C ALA A 942 9.43 -38.81 -13.12
N THR A 943 8.66 -39.23 -12.11
CA THR A 943 7.64 -40.27 -12.29
C THR A 943 6.49 -39.81 -13.17
N TYR A 944 6.14 -38.52 -13.19
CA TYR A 944 5.15 -37.97 -14.14
C TYR A 944 5.62 -38.08 -15.59
N ILE A 945 6.87 -37.67 -15.87
CA ILE A 945 7.48 -37.77 -17.21
C ILE A 945 7.53 -39.24 -17.65
N TRP A 946 7.93 -40.16 -16.75
CA TRP A 946 7.93 -41.58 -17.03
C TRP A 946 6.53 -42.09 -17.43
N ARG A 947 5.50 -41.71 -16.67
CA ARG A 947 4.10 -42.09 -16.91
C ARG A 947 3.55 -41.54 -18.23
N ALA A 948 4.04 -40.40 -18.70
CA ALA A 948 3.61 -39.82 -19.98
C ALA A 948 3.87 -40.76 -21.17
N ARG A 949 4.78 -41.75 -21.02
CA ARG A 949 4.98 -42.80 -22.03
C ARG A 949 3.74 -43.63 -22.32
N ALA A 950 2.79 -43.70 -21.37
CA ALA A 950 1.53 -44.41 -21.56
C ALA A 950 0.71 -43.86 -22.75
N PHE A 951 0.86 -42.58 -23.10
CA PHE A 951 0.21 -41.98 -24.27
C PHE A 951 0.73 -42.54 -25.61
N PHE A 952 1.87 -43.24 -25.62
CA PHE A 952 2.40 -43.92 -26.82
C PHE A 952 2.03 -45.42 -26.88
N ASN A 953 1.47 -45.97 -25.81
CA ASN A 953 1.08 -47.38 -25.71
C ASN A 953 -0.35 -47.60 -26.23
N LYS A 954 -0.54 -47.38 -27.54
CA LYS A 954 -1.84 -47.51 -28.22
C LYS A 954 -2.09 -48.94 -28.68
N TYR A 955 -3.28 -49.48 -28.39
CA TYR A 955 -3.72 -50.80 -28.83
C TYR A 955 -5.17 -50.79 -29.33
N GLN A 956 -5.48 -51.66 -30.30
CA GLN A 956 -6.85 -51.96 -30.72
C GLN A 956 -7.32 -53.22 -29.98
N ALA A 957 -8.08 -53.04 -28.89
CA ALA A 957 -8.56 -54.15 -28.08
C ALA A 957 -9.82 -54.76 -28.69
N THR A 958 -9.92 -56.09 -28.67
CA THR A 958 -11.14 -56.82 -29.06
C THR A 958 -12.15 -56.77 -27.92
N ILE A 959 -13.42 -56.57 -28.25
CA ILE A 959 -14.50 -56.43 -27.26
C ILE A 959 -15.30 -57.73 -27.19
N GLN A 960 -15.57 -58.19 -25.97
CA GLN A 960 -16.47 -59.31 -25.69
C GLN A 960 -17.45 -58.87 -24.59
N SER A 961 -18.74 -59.18 -24.75
CA SER A 961 -19.79 -58.82 -23.79
C SER A 961 -20.62 -60.05 -23.48
N HIS A 962 -20.45 -60.62 -22.29
CA HIS A 962 -21.17 -61.82 -21.83
C HIS A 962 -22.40 -61.48 -20.98
N LEU A 963 -22.39 -60.31 -20.32
CA LEU A 963 -23.47 -59.83 -19.46
C LEU A 963 -23.83 -58.39 -19.81
N PRO A 964 -25.08 -57.95 -19.61
CA PRO A 964 -25.47 -56.56 -19.86
C PRO A 964 -24.65 -55.53 -19.05
N GLY A 965 -24.11 -55.88 -17.89
CA GLY A 965 -23.36 -54.93 -17.07
C GLY A 965 -21.84 -54.93 -17.30
N THR A 966 -21.31 -55.78 -18.18
CA THR A 966 -19.87 -56.09 -18.19
C THR A 966 -19.33 -56.28 -19.59
N ILE A 967 -18.14 -55.74 -19.86
CA ILE A 967 -17.36 -56.04 -21.05
C ILE A 967 -15.96 -56.55 -20.70
N VAL A 968 -15.39 -57.37 -21.58
CA VAL A 968 -14.01 -57.80 -21.56
C VAL A 968 -13.30 -57.18 -22.77
N LEU A 969 -12.19 -56.50 -22.51
CA LEU A 969 -11.34 -55.87 -23.51
C LEU A 969 -10.01 -56.61 -23.57
N THR A 970 -9.77 -57.36 -24.65
CA THR A 970 -8.55 -58.16 -24.82
C THR A 970 -7.57 -57.44 -25.72
N LEU A 971 -6.34 -57.21 -25.26
CA LEU A 971 -5.29 -56.60 -26.08
C LEU A 971 -4.80 -57.59 -27.15
N PRO A 972 -4.36 -57.10 -28.33
CA PRO A 972 -3.81 -57.97 -29.37
C PRO A 972 -2.50 -58.61 -28.90
N SER A 973 -2.22 -59.83 -29.39
CA SER A 973 -0.97 -60.51 -29.10
C SER A 973 0.19 -59.84 -29.84
N THR A 974 1.04 -59.15 -29.10
CA THR A 974 2.22 -58.41 -29.58
C THR A 974 3.43 -58.83 -28.75
N ARG A 975 4.64 -58.49 -29.19
CA ARG A 975 5.86 -58.74 -28.39
C ARG A 975 5.74 -58.18 -26.97
N GLN A 976 5.13 -57.00 -26.83
CA GLN A 976 4.98 -56.33 -25.54
C GLN A 976 3.91 -56.99 -24.66
N THR A 977 2.73 -57.31 -25.20
CA THR A 977 1.66 -57.94 -24.42
C THR A 977 1.99 -59.38 -24.02
N LYS A 978 2.71 -60.14 -24.87
CA LYS A 978 3.29 -61.44 -24.49
C LYS A 978 4.30 -61.30 -23.35
N LYS A 979 5.17 -60.29 -23.43
CA LYS A 979 6.12 -60.00 -22.35
C LYS A 979 5.38 -59.70 -21.04
N TRP A 980 4.36 -58.85 -21.07
CA TRP A 980 3.54 -58.57 -19.89
C TRP A 980 2.88 -59.83 -19.33
N ALA A 981 2.24 -60.64 -20.17
CA ALA A 981 1.62 -61.90 -19.76
C ALA A 981 2.60 -62.85 -19.04
N ALA A 982 3.85 -62.90 -19.50
CA ALA A 982 4.88 -63.74 -18.89
C ALA A 982 5.54 -63.14 -17.64
N THR A 983 5.64 -61.80 -17.53
CA THR A 983 6.54 -61.15 -16.55
C THR A 983 5.86 -60.20 -15.57
N MET A 984 4.63 -59.76 -15.81
CA MET A 984 3.94 -58.89 -14.84
C MET A 984 3.65 -59.66 -13.56
N ASN A 985 3.66 -58.99 -12.41
CA ASN A 985 3.26 -59.63 -11.17
C ASN A 985 1.78 -60.07 -11.26
N PRO A 986 1.39 -61.23 -10.70
CA PRO A 986 -0.02 -61.53 -10.53
C PRO A 986 -0.70 -60.42 -9.72
N CYS A 987 -1.99 -60.18 -9.96
CA CYS A 987 -2.73 -59.05 -9.40
C CYS A 987 -2.27 -57.66 -9.89
N SER A 988 -1.44 -57.58 -10.94
CA SER A 988 -1.11 -56.29 -11.57
C SER A 988 -2.36 -55.62 -12.17
N PHE A 989 -2.34 -54.29 -12.20
CA PHE A 989 -3.34 -53.46 -12.87
C PHE A 989 -2.68 -52.46 -13.82
N PHE A 990 -3.46 -51.93 -14.76
CA PHE A 990 -3.03 -50.90 -15.70
C PHE A 990 -3.99 -49.72 -15.60
N TRP A 991 -3.43 -48.53 -15.83
CA TRP A 991 -4.25 -47.36 -16.12
C TRP A 991 -4.64 -47.42 -17.60
N VAL A 992 -5.94 -47.46 -17.85
CA VAL A 992 -6.52 -47.54 -19.19
C VAL A 992 -7.20 -46.22 -19.50
N ASN A 993 -6.90 -45.68 -20.68
CA ASN A 993 -7.60 -44.56 -21.29
C ASN A 993 -8.35 -45.05 -22.54
N VAL A 994 -9.62 -44.64 -22.65
CA VAL A 994 -10.49 -44.93 -23.79
C VAL A 994 -10.79 -43.61 -24.50
N PRO A 995 -10.07 -43.27 -25.60
CA PRO A 995 -10.11 -41.93 -26.21
C PRO A 995 -11.47 -41.51 -26.77
N SER A 996 -12.32 -42.49 -27.09
CA SER A 996 -13.68 -42.25 -27.57
C SER A 996 -14.66 -41.85 -26.47
N ILE A 997 -14.31 -42.12 -25.21
CA ILE A 997 -15.02 -41.64 -24.02
C ILE A 997 -14.39 -40.33 -23.55
N SER A 998 -13.09 -40.37 -23.23
CA SER A 998 -12.34 -39.19 -22.82
C SER A 998 -10.86 -39.35 -23.15
N ARG A 999 -10.22 -38.29 -23.66
CA ARG A 999 -8.77 -38.26 -23.93
C ARG A 999 -7.94 -37.96 -22.68
N LEU A 1000 -8.58 -37.55 -21.59
CA LEU A 1000 -7.92 -37.08 -20.36
C LEU A 1000 -8.11 -38.05 -19.20
N GLU A 1001 -9.13 -38.91 -19.24
CA GLU A 1001 -9.46 -39.84 -18.17
C GLU A 1001 -8.66 -41.13 -18.26
N TRP A 1002 -7.98 -41.44 -17.16
CA TRP A 1002 -7.26 -42.69 -17.01
C TRP A 1002 -7.85 -43.39 -15.80
N HIS A 1003 -8.27 -44.64 -15.95
CA HIS A 1003 -8.85 -45.43 -14.86
C HIS A 1003 -8.06 -46.72 -14.65
N PRO A 1004 -7.79 -47.11 -13.40
CA PRO A 1004 -7.08 -48.35 -13.10
C PRO A 1004 -8.01 -49.57 -13.25
N PHE A 1005 -7.55 -50.59 -13.98
CA PHE A 1005 -8.22 -51.89 -14.11
C PHE A 1005 -7.21 -53.03 -13.94
N SER A 1006 -7.59 -54.06 -13.18
CA SER A 1006 -6.82 -55.30 -13.05
C SER A 1006 -6.56 -55.91 -14.42
N ALA A 1007 -5.31 -56.26 -14.71
CA ALA A 1007 -4.97 -57.02 -15.89
C ALA A 1007 -5.13 -58.52 -15.61
N ILE A 1008 -5.68 -59.22 -16.59
CA ILE A 1008 -5.88 -60.67 -16.55
C ILE A 1008 -5.05 -61.27 -17.68
N VAL A 1009 -4.17 -62.21 -17.37
CA VAL A 1009 -3.47 -63.01 -18.40
C VAL A 1009 -4.51 -63.83 -19.16
N THR A 1010 -4.46 -63.82 -20.49
CA THR A 1010 -5.33 -64.68 -21.30
C THR A 1010 -5.00 -66.15 -21.05
N PRO A 1011 -5.97 -67.09 -21.11
CA PRO A 1011 -5.71 -68.51 -20.81
C PRO A 1011 -4.57 -69.15 -21.62
N ASP A 1012 -4.33 -68.66 -22.85
CA ASP A 1012 -3.23 -69.09 -23.73
C ASP A 1012 -1.85 -68.49 -23.39
N GLY A 1013 -1.78 -67.58 -22.41
CA GLY A 1013 -0.56 -66.88 -22.01
C GLY A 1013 -0.01 -65.89 -23.05
N GLN A 1014 -0.77 -65.56 -24.10
CA GLN A 1014 -0.25 -64.77 -25.23
C GLN A 1014 -0.58 -63.27 -25.17
N SER A 1015 -1.43 -62.83 -24.24
CA SER A 1015 -1.79 -61.41 -24.07
C SER A 1015 -2.39 -61.13 -22.68
N ILE A 1016 -2.91 -59.91 -22.50
CA ILE A 1016 -3.65 -59.50 -21.31
C ILE A 1016 -5.01 -58.91 -21.70
N ALA A 1017 -5.96 -58.97 -20.77
CA ALA A 1017 -7.30 -58.44 -20.92
C ALA A 1017 -7.76 -57.66 -19.68
N PHE A 1018 -8.76 -56.80 -19.86
CA PHE A 1018 -9.41 -56.03 -18.80
C PHE A 1018 -10.89 -56.39 -18.75
N CYS A 1019 -11.39 -56.78 -17.58
CA CYS A 1019 -12.81 -57.02 -17.34
C CYS A 1019 -13.42 -55.80 -16.62
N ILE A 1020 -14.31 -55.09 -17.30
CA ILE A 1020 -14.89 -53.81 -16.85
C ILE A 1020 -16.38 -54.01 -16.60
N LYS A 1021 -16.81 -53.79 -15.34
CA LYS A 1021 -18.21 -53.87 -14.90
C LYS A 1021 -18.75 -52.47 -14.57
N SER A 1022 -19.91 -52.12 -15.11
CA SER A 1022 -20.64 -50.91 -14.75
C SER A 1022 -21.33 -51.10 -13.39
N LEU A 1023 -21.08 -50.19 -12.46
CA LEU A 1023 -21.66 -50.21 -11.10
C LEU A 1023 -22.63 -49.05 -10.85
N GLN A 1024 -22.43 -47.92 -11.53
CA GLN A 1024 -23.23 -46.70 -11.39
C GLN A 1024 -23.44 -46.06 -12.77
N PRO A 1025 -24.67 -45.60 -13.06
CA PRO A 1025 -24.97 -44.90 -14.32
C PRO A 1025 -24.07 -43.68 -14.53
N ASN A 1026 -23.79 -43.36 -15.80
CA ASN A 1026 -23.05 -42.16 -16.24
C ASN A 1026 -21.57 -42.10 -15.83
N THR A 1027 -21.03 -43.09 -15.14
CA THR A 1027 -19.59 -43.16 -14.81
C THR A 1027 -18.76 -43.57 -16.04
N PHE A 1028 -17.45 -43.32 -16.02
CA PHE A 1028 -16.54 -43.79 -17.07
C PHE A 1028 -16.73 -45.27 -17.45
N ALA A 1029 -16.82 -46.16 -16.45
CA ALA A 1029 -17.03 -47.60 -16.70
C ALA A 1029 -18.38 -47.90 -17.38
N ASP A 1030 -19.43 -47.17 -17.01
CA ASP A 1030 -20.75 -47.29 -17.64
C ASP A 1030 -20.73 -46.85 -19.11
N GLN A 1031 -20.05 -45.73 -19.38
CA GLN A 1031 -19.89 -45.22 -20.75
C GLN A 1031 -19.06 -46.18 -21.62
N VAL A 1032 -18.01 -46.77 -21.07
CA VAL A 1032 -17.20 -47.80 -21.74
C VAL A 1032 -18.03 -49.04 -22.05
N VAL A 1033 -18.83 -49.54 -21.10
CA VAL A 1033 -19.74 -50.68 -21.31
C VAL A 1033 -20.80 -50.35 -22.36
N ALA A 1034 -21.43 -49.17 -22.29
CA ALA A 1034 -22.44 -48.73 -23.26
C ALA A 1034 -21.86 -48.64 -24.69
N GLN A 1035 -20.66 -48.07 -24.84
CA GLN A 1035 -19.99 -47.97 -26.13
C GLN A 1035 -19.53 -49.34 -26.65
N GLY A 1036 -18.99 -50.19 -25.77
CA GLY A 1036 -18.56 -51.54 -26.13
C GLY A 1036 -19.69 -52.41 -26.68
N LYS A 1037 -20.92 -52.22 -26.16
CA LYS A 1037 -22.12 -52.87 -26.71
C LYS A 1037 -22.55 -52.32 -28.07
N ALA A 1038 -22.40 -51.01 -28.28
CA ALA A 1038 -22.79 -50.37 -29.54
C ALA A 1038 -21.82 -50.73 -30.69
N ASN A 1039 -20.54 -50.94 -30.39
CA ASN A 1039 -19.48 -51.23 -31.36
C ASN A 1039 -18.76 -52.55 -31.05
N LEU A 1040 -19.34 -53.69 -31.46
CA LEU A 1040 -18.94 -55.04 -31.03
C LEU A 1040 -17.63 -55.61 -31.63
N VAL A 1041 -16.79 -54.81 -32.30
CA VAL A 1041 -15.59 -55.33 -33.01
C VAL A 1041 -14.29 -55.00 -32.28
N SER A 1042 -13.96 -53.72 -32.10
CA SER A 1042 -12.73 -53.30 -31.42
C SER A 1042 -12.84 -51.89 -30.83
N MET A 1043 -12.04 -51.61 -29.81
CA MET A 1043 -11.94 -50.31 -29.14
C MET A 1043 -10.48 -49.89 -28.99
N THR A 1044 -10.19 -48.62 -29.30
CA THR A 1044 -8.85 -48.06 -29.09
C THR A 1044 -8.60 -47.83 -27.61
N LEU A 1045 -7.50 -48.37 -27.08
CA LEU A 1045 -7.05 -48.17 -25.71
C LEU A 1045 -5.64 -47.58 -25.70
N TYR A 1046 -5.37 -46.67 -24.76
CA TYR A 1046 -4.02 -46.40 -24.29
C TYR A 1046 -3.82 -47.05 -22.92
N VAL A 1047 -2.69 -47.72 -22.72
CA VAL A 1047 -2.42 -48.43 -21.46
C VAL A 1047 -1.10 -47.99 -20.81
N GLY A 1048 -1.16 -47.68 -19.52
CA GLY A 1048 -0.01 -47.37 -18.68
C GLY A 1048 0.14 -48.43 -17.59
N GLY A 1049 1.29 -49.10 -17.53
CA GLY A 1049 1.58 -50.16 -16.56
C GLY A 1049 2.61 -51.15 -17.11
N PRO A 1050 2.77 -52.33 -16.46
CA PRO A 1050 2.00 -52.82 -15.31
C PRO A 1050 2.30 -52.07 -14.01
N TYR A 1051 1.35 -52.07 -13.07
CA TYR A 1051 1.54 -51.62 -11.69
C TYR A 1051 1.00 -52.66 -10.72
N GLY A 1052 1.56 -52.71 -9.51
CA GLY A 1052 1.07 -53.57 -8.44
C GLY A 1052 1.95 -54.79 -8.23
N LYS A 1053 2.17 -55.12 -6.95
CA LYS A 1053 2.94 -56.28 -6.51
C LYS A 1053 2.29 -56.89 -5.27
N PRO A 1054 1.93 -58.18 -5.30
CA PRO A 1054 1.44 -58.88 -4.13
C PRO A 1054 2.44 -58.82 -2.97
N SER A 1055 1.92 -58.78 -1.74
CA SER A 1055 2.77 -58.68 -0.53
C SER A 1055 3.46 -59.97 -0.17
N VAL A 1056 3.19 -61.02 -0.92
CA VAL A 1056 3.49 -62.42 -0.65
C VAL A 1056 3.99 -63.02 -1.96
N ASN A 1057 4.97 -63.91 -1.87
CA ASN A 1057 5.47 -64.62 -3.05
C ASN A 1057 4.85 -66.01 -3.07
N PHE A 1058 3.86 -66.23 -3.95
CA PHE A 1058 3.08 -67.47 -4.03
C PHE A 1058 3.93 -68.72 -4.25
N THR A 1059 5.08 -68.59 -4.93
CA THR A 1059 5.99 -69.71 -5.18
C THR A 1059 6.65 -70.27 -3.92
N LYS A 1060 6.60 -69.53 -2.81
CA LYS A 1060 7.11 -69.96 -1.51
C LYS A 1060 6.05 -70.66 -0.63
N TYR A 1061 4.84 -70.89 -1.11
CA TYR A 1061 3.77 -71.49 -0.31
C TYR A 1061 3.36 -72.84 -0.89
N ASP A 1062 3.00 -73.76 -0.02
CA ASP A 1062 2.52 -75.09 -0.41
C ASP A 1062 1.01 -75.04 -0.73
N GLU A 1063 0.29 -74.11 -0.08
CA GLU A 1063 -1.15 -73.87 -0.29
C GLU A 1063 -1.43 -72.37 -0.44
N VAL A 1064 -2.20 -72.02 -1.48
CA VAL A 1064 -2.65 -70.66 -1.75
C VAL A 1064 -4.17 -70.62 -1.79
N ILE A 1065 -4.79 -69.94 -0.83
CA ILE A 1065 -6.24 -69.80 -0.71
C ILE A 1065 -6.65 -68.46 -1.31
N LEU A 1066 -7.36 -68.48 -2.44
CA LEU A 1066 -7.89 -67.30 -3.11
C LEU A 1066 -9.37 -67.17 -2.77
N ILE A 1067 -9.78 -66.06 -2.13
CA ILE A 1067 -11.19 -65.79 -1.80
C ILE A 1067 -11.59 -64.49 -2.48
N THR A 1068 -12.57 -64.56 -3.38
CA THR A 1068 -12.99 -63.40 -4.17
C THR A 1068 -14.48 -63.15 -4.10
N GLY A 1069 -14.87 -61.87 -4.22
CA GLY A 1069 -16.26 -61.45 -4.21
C GLY A 1069 -16.59 -60.56 -5.41
N GLY A 1070 -17.61 -60.94 -6.19
CA GLY A 1070 -18.06 -60.17 -7.36
C GLY A 1070 -16.95 -59.93 -8.38
N ILE A 1071 -16.76 -58.68 -8.83
CA ILE A 1071 -15.71 -58.31 -9.79
C ILE A 1071 -14.28 -58.41 -9.22
N GLY A 1072 -14.12 -58.61 -7.90
CA GLY A 1072 -12.83 -58.87 -7.25
C GLY A 1072 -12.14 -60.15 -7.69
N VAL A 1073 -12.79 -60.96 -8.54
CA VAL A 1073 -12.17 -62.12 -9.20
C VAL A 1073 -11.03 -61.76 -10.14
N THR A 1074 -11.10 -60.57 -10.76
CA THR A 1074 -10.20 -60.13 -11.83
C THR A 1074 -8.70 -60.18 -11.47
N PRO A 1075 -8.21 -59.62 -10.35
CA PRO A 1075 -6.79 -59.74 -9.98
C PRO A 1075 -6.33 -61.19 -9.73
N MET A 1076 -7.24 -62.06 -9.26
CA MET A 1076 -6.91 -63.46 -8.93
C MET A 1076 -6.88 -64.34 -10.17
N LEU A 1077 -7.69 -64.01 -11.18
CA LEU A 1077 -7.70 -64.74 -12.44
C LEU A 1077 -6.37 -64.61 -13.19
N SER A 1078 -5.67 -63.49 -13.04
CA SER A 1078 -4.30 -63.36 -13.54
C SER A 1078 -3.36 -64.39 -12.91
N LEU A 1079 -3.45 -64.65 -11.61
CA LEU A 1079 -2.61 -65.66 -10.95
C LEU A 1079 -2.92 -67.06 -11.46
N VAL A 1080 -4.21 -67.39 -11.55
CA VAL A 1080 -4.70 -68.69 -12.05
C VAL A 1080 -4.24 -68.96 -13.48
N ASN A 1081 -4.33 -67.96 -14.37
CA ASN A 1081 -3.97 -68.12 -15.78
C ASN A 1081 -2.45 -68.04 -16.02
N GLN A 1082 -1.70 -67.31 -15.20
CA GLN A 1082 -0.28 -67.06 -15.42
C GLN A 1082 0.61 -68.17 -14.85
N LEU A 1083 0.33 -68.63 -13.62
CA LEU A 1083 1.21 -69.55 -12.89
C LEU A 1083 1.56 -70.82 -13.69
N PRO A 1084 0.62 -71.51 -14.36
CA PRO A 1084 0.90 -72.72 -15.15
C PRO A 1084 1.90 -72.50 -16.29
N HIS A 1085 1.95 -71.30 -16.86
CA HIS A 1085 2.87 -70.94 -17.96
C HIS A 1085 4.26 -70.53 -17.47
N THR A 1086 4.40 -70.23 -16.17
CA THR A 1086 5.65 -69.75 -15.57
C THR A 1086 6.38 -70.81 -14.74
N LEU A 1087 5.70 -71.90 -14.36
CA LEU A 1087 6.32 -73.03 -13.69
C LEU A 1087 7.16 -73.85 -14.71
N PRO A 1088 8.33 -74.39 -14.30
CA PRO A 1088 9.15 -75.23 -15.19
C PRO A 1088 8.32 -76.41 -15.70
N GLN A 1089 8.13 -76.50 -17.02
CA GLN A 1089 7.53 -77.67 -17.65
C GLN A 1089 8.57 -78.79 -17.72
N HIS A 1090 8.18 -80.01 -17.32
CA HIS A 1090 8.95 -81.22 -17.52
C HIS A 1090 9.36 -81.34 -19.00
N THR A 1091 10.59 -80.95 -19.32
CA THR A 1091 11.20 -81.20 -20.62
C THR A 1091 12.21 -82.31 -20.44
N SER A 1092 11.82 -83.49 -20.96
CA SER A 1092 12.65 -84.66 -21.28
C SER A 1092 13.54 -85.25 -20.18
N GLN A 1093 13.27 -86.52 -19.87
CA GLN A 1093 14.14 -87.48 -19.18
C GLN A 1093 15.63 -87.24 -19.48
N GLU A 1094 16.45 -86.87 -18.48
CA GLU A 1094 17.80 -87.44 -18.32
C GLU A 1094 18.49 -87.14 -16.97
N ASP A 1095 18.16 -86.08 -16.22
CA ASP A 1095 18.85 -85.80 -14.93
C ASP A 1095 17.94 -85.86 -13.70
N ALA A 1096 17.78 -87.07 -13.16
CA ALA A 1096 16.96 -87.38 -11.98
C ALA A 1096 17.71 -87.27 -10.65
N SER A 1097 18.49 -86.20 -10.43
CA SER A 1097 19.03 -85.91 -9.11
C SER A 1097 19.02 -84.42 -8.82
N ILE A 1098 18.16 -84.04 -7.85
CA ILE A 1098 18.07 -82.73 -7.20
C ILE A 1098 17.28 -81.68 -8.01
N GLN A 1099 15.95 -81.73 -7.91
CA GLN A 1099 15.12 -80.53 -7.70
C GLN A 1099 13.71 -80.96 -7.29
N ALA A 1100 13.42 -80.85 -5.99
CA ALA A 1100 12.07 -80.99 -5.46
C ALA A 1100 11.22 -79.84 -6.00
N VAL A 1101 10.39 -80.12 -7.03
CA VAL A 1101 9.34 -79.19 -7.45
C VAL A 1101 8.35 -79.09 -6.29
N SER A 1102 8.28 -77.93 -5.65
CA SER A 1102 7.24 -77.65 -4.66
C SER A 1102 5.87 -77.71 -5.35
N SER A 1103 5.06 -78.71 -4.99
CA SER A 1103 3.69 -78.85 -5.50
C SER A 1103 2.77 -77.80 -4.86
N ILE A 1104 2.68 -76.62 -5.48
CA ILE A 1104 1.77 -75.55 -5.04
C ILE A 1104 0.34 -75.97 -5.37
N ASN A 1105 -0.57 -75.92 -4.39
CA ASN A 1105 -2.00 -76.11 -4.59
C ASN A 1105 -2.76 -74.77 -4.39
N ILE A 1106 -3.68 -74.46 -5.31
CA ILE A 1106 -4.49 -73.23 -5.27
C ILE A 1106 -5.95 -73.60 -4.98
N GLN A 1107 -6.47 -73.17 -3.83
CA GLN A 1107 -7.90 -73.25 -3.52
C GLN A 1107 -8.59 -71.96 -3.96
N PHE A 1108 -9.41 -72.03 -5.00
CA PHE A 1108 -10.03 -70.86 -5.60
C PHE A 1108 -11.51 -70.77 -5.23
N HIS A 1109 -11.86 -69.85 -4.33
CA HIS A 1109 -13.22 -69.59 -3.87
C HIS A 1109 -13.74 -68.29 -4.47
N TRP A 1110 -14.83 -68.34 -5.23
CA TRP A 1110 -15.47 -67.14 -5.79
C TRP A 1110 -16.94 -67.04 -5.38
N VAL A 1111 -17.28 -65.90 -4.79
CA VAL A 1111 -18.62 -65.59 -4.26
C VAL A 1111 -19.28 -64.50 -5.09
N VAL A 1112 -20.48 -64.76 -5.60
CA VAL A 1112 -21.28 -63.80 -6.40
C VAL A 1112 -22.70 -63.67 -5.87
N ARG A 1113 -23.48 -62.70 -6.37
CA ARG A 1113 -24.86 -62.46 -5.92
C ARG A 1113 -25.91 -63.25 -6.70
N SER A 1114 -25.63 -63.58 -7.96
CA SER A 1114 -26.49 -64.40 -8.80
C SER A 1114 -25.65 -65.33 -9.69
N PRO A 1115 -26.20 -66.46 -10.16
CA PRO A 1115 -25.45 -67.42 -10.98
C PRO A 1115 -24.89 -66.80 -12.27
N GLU A 1116 -25.60 -65.86 -12.88
CA GLU A 1116 -25.17 -65.18 -14.12
C GLU A 1116 -23.86 -64.41 -13.92
N GLU A 1117 -23.62 -63.88 -12.72
CA GLU A 1117 -22.37 -63.18 -12.42
C GLU A 1117 -21.13 -64.09 -12.45
N LEU A 1118 -21.28 -65.42 -12.36
CA LEU A 1118 -20.15 -66.35 -12.60
C LEU A 1118 -19.63 -66.26 -14.04
N LEU A 1119 -20.45 -65.77 -14.97
CA LEU A 1119 -20.07 -65.57 -16.38
C LEU A 1119 -19.47 -64.18 -16.65
N THR A 1120 -19.20 -63.37 -15.62
CA THR A 1120 -18.68 -62.00 -15.75
C THR A 1120 -17.34 -61.94 -16.52
N ALA A 1121 -16.46 -62.92 -16.30
CA ALA A 1121 -15.15 -63.04 -16.97
C ALA A 1121 -15.07 -64.35 -17.78
N GLU A 1122 -16.19 -64.77 -18.37
CA GLU A 1122 -16.36 -66.09 -18.98
C GLU A 1122 -15.25 -66.47 -19.97
N SER A 1123 -14.94 -65.59 -20.93
CA SER A 1123 -13.91 -65.83 -21.94
C SER A 1123 -12.49 -65.93 -21.40
N LEU A 1124 -12.26 -65.49 -20.16
CA LEU A 1124 -10.96 -65.52 -19.50
C LEU A 1124 -10.84 -66.64 -18.47
N MET A 1125 -11.96 -67.18 -17.99
CA MET A 1125 -11.98 -68.17 -16.91
C MET A 1125 -12.40 -69.56 -17.37
N PHE A 1126 -13.32 -69.66 -18.34
CA PHE A 1126 -13.90 -70.93 -18.77
C PHE A 1126 -13.58 -71.28 -20.23
N ALA A 1127 -12.72 -70.50 -20.91
CA ALA A 1127 -12.29 -70.80 -22.27
C ALA A 1127 -11.36 -72.01 -22.37
N ALA A 1128 -10.74 -72.43 -21.25
CA ALA A 1128 -9.95 -73.64 -21.13
C ALA A 1128 -10.25 -74.34 -19.78
N PRO A 1129 -10.00 -75.66 -19.64
CA PRO A 1129 -10.07 -76.34 -18.35
C PRO A 1129 -9.10 -75.72 -17.33
N PHE A 1130 -9.48 -75.73 -16.05
CA PHE A 1130 -8.58 -75.30 -14.98
C PHE A 1130 -7.34 -76.21 -14.92
N PRO A 1131 -6.15 -75.66 -14.65
CA PRO A 1131 -4.94 -76.45 -14.39
C PRO A 1131 -5.14 -77.36 -13.17
N ASP A 1132 -4.48 -78.53 -13.14
CA ASP A 1132 -4.56 -79.50 -12.03
C ASP A 1132 -4.18 -78.93 -10.66
N ILE A 1133 -3.36 -77.87 -10.65
CA ILE A 1133 -2.94 -77.15 -9.44
C ILE A 1133 -4.06 -76.26 -8.86
N VAL A 1134 -5.19 -76.08 -9.54
CA VAL A 1134 -6.28 -75.19 -9.14
C VAL A 1134 -7.54 -75.98 -8.80
N SER A 1135 -8.03 -75.82 -7.58
CA SER A 1135 -9.28 -76.39 -7.08
C SER A 1135 -10.37 -75.30 -6.96
N PRO A 1136 -11.20 -75.09 -8.00
CA PRO A 1136 -12.24 -74.06 -8.00
C PRO A 1136 -13.49 -74.46 -7.20
N ARG A 1137 -14.06 -73.52 -6.46
CA ARG A 1137 -15.34 -73.62 -5.72
C ARG A 1137 -16.13 -72.33 -5.88
N PHE A 1138 -17.34 -72.43 -6.42
CA PHE A 1138 -18.20 -71.28 -6.72
C PHE A 1138 -19.36 -71.19 -5.74
N TYR A 1139 -19.69 -69.98 -5.29
CA TYR A 1139 -20.72 -69.72 -4.29
C TYR A 1139 -21.67 -68.60 -4.76
N VAL A 1140 -22.97 -68.77 -4.50
CA VAL A 1140 -24.00 -67.77 -4.83
C VAL A 1140 -24.71 -67.31 -3.54
N ASP A 1141 -24.43 -66.08 -3.09
CA ASP A 1141 -25.00 -65.46 -1.87
C ASP A 1141 -26.11 -64.45 -2.23
N GLY A 1142 -27.17 -64.95 -2.88
CA GLY A 1142 -28.34 -64.18 -3.28
C GLY A 1142 -29.61 -64.63 -2.55
N ALA A 1143 -30.45 -63.69 -2.12
CA ALA A 1143 -31.67 -63.98 -1.35
C ALA A 1143 -32.64 -64.96 -2.07
N SER A 1144 -32.63 -64.94 -3.41
CA SER A 1144 -33.47 -65.77 -4.27
C SER A 1144 -32.89 -67.16 -4.59
N PHE A 1145 -31.63 -67.42 -4.25
CA PHE A 1145 -30.92 -68.65 -4.63
C PHE A 1145 -30.54 -69.43 -3.36
N LYS A 1146 -31.42 -70.33 -2.92
CA LYS A 1146 -31.28 -71.07 -1.64
C LYS A 1146 -30.81 -72.52 -1.79
N THR A 1147 -30.67 -73.03 -3.00
CA THR A 1147 -30.25 -74.40 -3.30
C THR A 1147 -29.07 -74.41 -4.26
N ASP A 1148 -28.24 -75.44 -4.16
CA ASP A 1148 -27.13 -75.68 -5.09
C ASP A 1148 -27.66 -75.80 -6.54
N GLY A 1149 -26.82 -75.44 -7.51
CA GLY A 1149 -27.21 -75.42 -8.92
C GLY A 1149 -26.02 -75.39 -9.86
N SER A 1150 -26.30 -75.16 -11.14
CA SER A 1150 -25.26 -74.97 -12.16
C SER A 1150 -25.69 -73.95 -13.21
N ILE A 1151 -24.71 -73.29 -13.83
CA ILE A 1151 -24.92 -72.39 -14.97
C ILE A 1151 -24.00 -72.82 -16.13
N THR A 1152 -24.52 -72.84 -17.34
CA THR A 1152 -23.74 -73.27 -18.51
C THR A 1152 -22.96 -72.10 -19.10
N SER A 1153 -21.67 -72.32 -19.38
CA SER A 1153 -20.86 -71.36 -20.14
C SER A 1153 -21.25 -71.36 -21.62
N ASN A 1154 -21.52 -70.18 -22.17
CA ASN A 1154 -21.73 -69.94 -23.60
C ASN A 1154 -20.44 -70.07 -24.42
N VAL A 1155 -19.27 -69.94 -23.81
CA VAL A 1155 -17.97 -70.04 -24.50
C VAL A 1155 -17.51 -71.48 -24.64
N SER A 1156 -17.55 -72.27 -23.57
CA SER A 1156 -17.06 -73.66 -23.58
C SER A 1156 -18.15 -74.73 -23.53
N GLY A 1157 -19.40 -74.37 -23.26
CA GLY A 1157 -20.49 -75.33 -23.05
C GLY A 1157 -20.43 -76.07 -21.71
N LEU A 1158 -19.45 -75.76 -20.86
CA LEU A 1158 -19.26 -76.42 -19.57
C LEU A 1158 -20.32 -75.97 -18.55
N ALA A 1159 -20.90 -76.93 -17.82
CA ALA A 1159 -21.78 -76.65 -16.68
C ALA A 1159 -20.93 -76.27 -15.45
N VAL A 1160 -21.07 -75.04 -15.00
CA VAL A 1160 -20.39 -74.49 -13.82
C VAL A 1160 -21.27 -74.71 -12.60
N ALA A 1161 -20.95 -75.73 -11.80
CA ALA A 1161 -21.65 -76.01 -10.55
C ALA A 1161 -21.33 -74.97 -9.46
N TYR A 1162 -22.33 -74.57 -8.68
CA TYR A 1162 -22.19 -73.65 -7.56
C TYR A 1162 -22.93 -74.14 -6.31
N THR A 1163 -22.40 -73.76 -5.15
CA THR A 1163 -23.04 -73.97 -3.84
C THR A 1163 -23.82 -72.73 -3.43
N SER A 1164 -25.04 -72.91 -2.92
CA SER A 1164 -25.86 -71.81 -2.41
C SER A 1164 -25.37 -71.32 -1.05
N GLY A 1165 -25.30 -70.00 -0.88
CA GLY A 1165 -24.91 -69.33 0.36
C GLY A 1165 -23.43 -68.93 0.41
N ARG A 1166 -22.95 -68.65 1.62
CA ARG A 1166 -21.58 -68.17 1.86
C ARG A 1166 -20.60 -69.32 2.08
N PRO A 1167 -19.33 -69.16 1.69
CA PRO A 1167 -18.30 -70.13 2.03
C PRO A 1167 -18.17 -70.27 3.56
N ASN A 1168 -18.07 -71.52 4.02
CA ASN A 1168 -17.82 -71.82 5.43
C ASN A 1168 -16.35 -71.55 5.75
N LEU A 1169 -16.06 -70.38 6.33
CA LEU A 1169 -14.69 -69.95 6.63
C LEU A 1169 -14.04 -70.82 7.72
N ASP A 1170 -14.78 -71.34 8.69
CA ASP A 1170 -14.22 -72.24 9.72
C ASP A 1170 -13.62 -73.51 9.09
N LYS A 1171 -14.28 -74.05 8.06
CA LYS A 1171 -13.76 -75.21 7.30
C LYS A 1171 -12.57 -74.85 6.42
N ILE A 1172 -12.61 -73.69 5.76
CA ILE A 1172 -11.54 -73.26 4.83
C ILE A 1172 -10.25 -72.96 5.60
N PHE A 1173 -10.36 -72.33 6.78
CA PHE A 1173 -9.24 -71.89 7.62
C PHE A 1173 -8.91 -72.87 8.76
N ASN A 1174 -9.33 -74.13 8.65
CA ASN A 1174 -9.02 -75.15 9.65
C ASN A 1174 -7.50 -75.38 9.72
N ALA A 1175 -6.83 -74.83 10.74
CA ALA A 1175 -5.38 -74.89 10.90
C ALA A 1175 -4.83 -76.33 10.96
N GLU A 1176 -5.60 -77.28 11.49
CA GLU A 1176 -5.20 -78.70 11.56
C GLU A 1176 -5.03 -79.32 10.17
N ALA A 1177 -5.82 -78.89 9.18
CA ALA A 1177 -5.75 -79.39 7.81
C ALA A 1177 -4.46 -78.95 7.07
N TYR A 1178 -3.74 -77.96 7.62
CA TYR A 1178 -2.55 -77.36 7.02
C TYR A 1178 -1.30 -77.50 7.89
N LEU A 1179 -1.31 -78.41 8.86
CA LEU A 1179 -0.17 -78.63 9.75
C LEU A 1179 1.10 -78.96 8.93
N GLY A 1180 2.18 -78.19 9.15
CA GLY A 1180 3.45 -78.35 8.43
C GLY A 1180 3.48 -77.76 7.01
N LYS A 1181 2.39 -77.15 6.53
CA LYS A 1181 2.34 -76.45 5.24
C LYS A 1181 2.47 -74.94 5.43
N ARG A 1182 3.14 -74.27 4.49
CA ARG A 1182 3.13 -72.80 4.38
C ARG A 1182 1.89 -72.39 3.62
N VAL A 1183 1.00 -71.66 4.28
CA VAL A 1183 -0.29 -71.23 3.70
C VAL A 1183 -0.30 -69.71 3.49
N CYS A 1184 -0.74 -69.30 2.30
CA CYS A 1184 -1.03 -67.91 1.99
C CYS A 1184 -2.49 -67.72 1.59
N VAL A 1185 -3.08 -66.61 2.03
CA VAL A 1185 -4.48 -66.27 1.80
C VAL A 1185 -4.55 -64.94 1.06
N LEU A 1186 -5.21 -64.92 -0.09
CA LEU A 1186 -5.49 -63.72 -0.86
C LEU A 1186 -6.99 -63.45 -0.83
N VAL A 1187 -7.36 -62.19 -0.56
CA VAL A 1187 -8.75 -61.76 -0.66
C VAL A 1187 -8.92 -60.53 -1.52
N CYS A 1188 -9.94 -60.54 -2.37
CA CYS A 1188 -10.40 -59.34 -3.09
C CYS A 1188 -11.92 -59.33 -3.20
N GLY A 1189 -12.57 -58.34 -2.60
CA GLY A 1189 -14.02 -58.26 -2.60
C GLY A 1189 -14.56 -57.19 -1.66
N PRO A 1190 -15.87 -57.23 -1.34
CA PRO A 1190 -16.50 -56.25 -0.47
C PRO A 1190 -15.80 -56.12 0.90
N PRO A 1191 -15.77 -54.93 1.52
CA PRO A 1191 -15.05 -54.70 2.78
C PRO A 1191 -15.41 -55.70 3.90
N GLY A 1192 -16.67 -56.10 4.00
CA GLY A 1192 -17.11 -57.09 5.00
C GLY A 1192 -16.53 -58.49 4.77
N LEU A 1193 -16.44 -58.95 3.51
CA LEU A 1193 -15.79 -60.22 3.17
C LEU A 1193 -14.30 -60.16 3.47
N ALA A 1194 -13.63 -59.11 3.01
CA ALA A 1194 -12.20 -58.93 3.22
C ALA A 1194 -11.83 -58.88 4.72
N ARG A 1195 -12.65 -58.19 5.52
CA ARG A 1195 -12.48 -58.10 6.99
C ARG A 1195 -12.63 -59.46 7.66
N ASN A 1196 -13.66 -60.23 7.31
CA ASN A 1196 -13.87 -61.55 7.88
C ASN A 1196 -12.70 -62.48 7.54
N VAL A 1197 -12.33 -62.55 6.25
CA VAL A 1197 -11.19 -63.38 5.81
C VAL A 1197 -9.89 -62.97 6.50
N GLN A 1198 -9.65 -61.68 6.70
CA GLN A 1198 -8.50 -61.16 7.44
C GLN A 1198 -8.49 -61.65 8.89
N THR A 1199 -9.63 -61.66 9.59
CA THR A 1199 -9.74 -62.21 10.96
C THR A 1199 -9.40 -63.69 11.00
N TYR A 1200 -9.99 -64.48 10.10
CA TYR A 1200 -9.76 -65.92 10.04
C TYR A 1200 -8.31 -66.27 9.71
N ALA A 1201 -7.71 -65.60 8.73
CA ALA A 1201 -6.30 -65.76 8.38
C ALA A 1201 -5.38 -65.41 9.56
N HIS A 1202 -5.67 -64.30 10.27
CA HIS A 1202 -4.90 -63.90 11.44
C HIS A 1202 -4.98 -64.95 12.56
N ASN A 1203 -6.18 -65.46 12.87
CA ASN A 1203 -6.39 -66.46 13.92
C ASN A 1203 -5.72 -67.80 13.58
N ALA A 1204 -5.69 -68.18 12.30
CA ALA A 1204 -5.01 -69.38 11.82
C ALA A 1204 -3.48 -69.21 11.68
N GLY A 1205 -2.95 -67.99 11.82
CA GLY A 1205 -1.53 -67.70 11.64
C GLY A 1205 -1.06 -67.76 10.18
N PHE A 1206 -1.96 -67.59 9.22
CA PHE A 1206 -1.66 -67.63 7.79
C PHE A 1206 -1.21 -66.28 7.25
N ASP A 1207 -0.28 -66.30 6.29
CA ASP A 1207 0.16 -65.08 5.61
C ASP A 1207 -0.98 -64.54 4.75
N PHE A 1208 -1.26 -63.23 4.86
CA PHE A 1208 -2.49 -62.66 4.31
C PHE A 1208 -2.24 -61.44 3.43
N HIS A 1209 -2.74 -61.52 2.20
CA HIS A 1209 -2.75 -60.47 1.21
C HIS A 1209 -4.20 -60.01 0.93
N LYS A 1210 -4.43 -58.71 1.07
CA LYS A 1210 -5.71 -58.07 0.77
C LYS A 1210 -5.51 -57.16 -0.43
N GLU A 1211 -6.26 -57.41 -1.48
CA GLU A 1211 -6.27 -56.58 -2.67
C GLU A 1211 -7.48 -55.64 -2.60
N VAL A 1212 -7.24 -54.34 -2.77
CA VAL A 1212 -8.25 -53.29 -2.59
C VAL A 1212 -8.25 -52.34 -3.78
N PHE A 1213 -9.39 -52.27 -4.45
CA PHE A 1213 -9.69 -51.29 -5.49
C PHE A 1213 -10.67 -50.28 -4.86
N GLU A 1214 -10.16 -49.19 -4.25
CA GLU A 1214 -10.98 -48.15 -3.58
C GLU A 1214 -11.46 -47.04 -4.54
N TYR A 1215 -11.80 -47.39 -5.78
CA TYR A 1215 -12.21 -46.40 -6.80
C TYR A 1215 -13.70 -46.10 -6.72
#